data_AF-A0A520JM94-F1
#
_entry.id   AF-A0A520JM94-F1
#
_cell.length_a   1.000
_cell.length_b   1.000
_cell.length_c   1.000
_cell.angle_alpha   90.00
_cell.angle_beta   90.00
_cell.angle_gamma   90.00
#
_symmetry.space_group_name_H-M   'P 1'
#
loop_
_entity.id
_entity.type
_entity.pdbx_description
1 polymer ?
#
loop_
_entity_poly.entity_id
_entity_poly.type
_entity_poly.pdbx_seq_one_letter_code
_entity_poly.pdbx_strand_id
1 'polypeptide(L)'
;MTVWRALALMAAMGAGTTAIAQSGQAPIKQSPMRPVARYANLRAAIYIAVKDARALADRTTFDRQFARAASQLHFDKVYIEAYRDHEFATAEELERVKGYFQEKGIATAGGITLAAGGKNGQFGTFDYEDADDRAECERASRLAARHFDEVILDDFFFYTSKSDANIAAKGKRSWTQYRLDSMRKVARDLVIRPAKAENARVRMIIKYPNWYEHFQGLGYDLDQNAQAFDGIYAGTETRDPTLTDQFLQQYESYLIIRYYENIRPGGNGGGWVDIASIRSVDRYAEQLWDTFWAKAPEVTLFNWRPMSEDAPAIAGDRPWSSDRTSFDWTSELARWRSGGTPGTPGWGRAAGLALERIDPILGALGKPVGVASYKPYQSSGEDFLHNYFGTMGVPVELSPRYPDTADTVLLTEAAAADPAIIEKIKGSLRRGADVVVTSGLVKALSGHSFADLAEWNPTGNTVSVSNYIQGFGAGNGTPLVDASDPRPVLIPDIRFYTNDSWMLVRAYAGAKGYPMLLMNHYSKGTLYMVTVPENPADLYALPQPVLTQLRSVLARHAPVLLDAPAEVALFTYDNGTFVIENYRDTAVTIRVGVTGAARLQEIGGPTSLTAAGEITGAMGDSRPAFALSIPAHSFRAFGRGVASAN
;
A
#
# COMPACT_ATOMS: atom_id res chain seq x y z
N MET A 1 37.01 49.33 14.05
CA MET A 1 37.23 50.80 14.13
C MET A 1 35.97 51.43 14.74
N THR A 2 36.10 52.55 15.45
CA THR A 2 35.21 52.93 16.58
C THR A 2 34.98 54.46 16.61
N VAL A 3 34.23 54.98 17.61
CA VAL A 3 33.93 56.41 17.95
C VAL A 3 32.79 57.01 17.10
N TRP A 4 31.76 57.70 17.60
CA TRP A 4 31.05 57.88 18.91
C TRP A 4 29.66 58.53 18.56
N ARG A 5 28.75 59.07 19.40
CA ARG A 5 28.60 59.59 20.80
C ARG A 5 27.16 59.23 21.30
N ALA A 6 26.68 59.31 22.55
CA ALA A 6 26.92 60.14 23.77
C ALA A 6 26.41 61.60 23.63
N LEU A 7 25.75 62.30 24.59
CA LEU A 7 25.33 62.12 26.01
C LEU A 7 23.88 62.70 26.18
N ALA A 8 23.06 62.61 27.24
CA ALA A 8 23.00 61.95 28.58
C ALA A 8 22.94 62.95 29.78
N LEU A 9 21.91 62.88 30.67
CA LEU A 9 21.83 63.69 31.90
C LEU A 9 21.14 63.02 33.13
N MET A 10 21.62 63.44 34.30
CA MET A 10 21.25 63.26 35.74
C MET A 10 19.90 62.61 36.11
N ALA A 11 19.75 61.73 37.11
CA ALA A 11 20.41 61.49 38.42
C ALA A 11 19.92 62.34 39.61
N ALA A 12 19.38 61.66 40.64
CA ALA A 12 19.14 62.15 41.99
C ALA A 12 19.29 60.98 42.99
N MET A 13 19.83 61.23 44.20
CA MET A 13 20.05 60.20 45.22
C MET A 13 18.89 60.15 46.24
N GLY A 14 18.66 58.96 46.81
CA GLY A 14 17.74 58.77 47.94
C GLY A 14 17.98 57.44 48.63
N ALA A 15 18.77 57.43 49.70
CA ALA A 15 18.98 56.22 50.51
C ALA A 15 17.85 56.09 51.55
N GLY A 16 17.19 54.92 51.58
CA GLY A 16 16.13 54.62 52.55
C GLY A 16 16.11 53.15 52.91
N THR A 17 16.51 52.82 54.14
CA THR A 17 16.53 51.44 54.66
C THR A 17 15.16 51.05 55.22
N THR A 18 14.39 50.26 54.46
CA THR A 18 13.19 49.57 54.95
C THR A 18 13.24 48.10 54.56
N ALA A 19 13.12 47.20 55.53
CA ALA A 19 12.92 45.78 55.27
C ALA A 19 11.45 45.54 54.90
N ILE A 20 11.19 44.78 53.83
CA ILE A 20 9.84 44.37 53.41
C ILE A 20 9.83 42.84 53.29
N ALA A 21 8.72 42.24 53.72
CA ALA A 21 8.61 40.80 53.96
C ALA A 21 8.46 39.96 52.68
N GLN A 22 8.62 38.64 52.85
CA GLN A 22 8.36 37.64 51.82
C GLN A 22 6.90 37.69 51.33
N SER A 23 6.68 37.98 50.06
CA SER A 23 5.43 37.70 49.37
C SER A 23 5.51 36.30 48.74
N GLY A 24 4.77 35.35 49.29
CA GLY A 24 4.70 34.00 48.73
C GLY A 24 4.05 34.01 47.35
N GLN A 25 4.75 33.53 46.32
CA GLN A 25 4.16 33.29 45.02
C GLN A 25 3.12 32.17 45.14
N ALA A 26 1.86 32.48 44.80
CA ALA A 26 0.82 31.46 44.68
C ALA A 26 1.20 30.49 43.54
N PRO A 27 0.98 29.17 43.70
CA PRO A 27 1.33 28.20 42.66
C PRO A 27 0.52 28.49 41.39
N ILE A 28 1.22 28.59 40.25
CA ILE A 28 0.59 28.71 38.94
C ILE A 28 -0.26 27.45 38.72
N LYS A 29 -1.58 27.62 38.71
CA LYS A 29 -2.51 26.55 38.34
C LYS A 29 -2.24 26.17 36.90
N GLN A 30 -1.58 25.04 36.68
CA GLN A 30 -1.57 24.38 35.38
C GLN A 30 -3.03 24.11 34.99
N SER A 31 -3.47 24.70 33.87
CA SER A 31 -4.74 24.30 33.26
C SER A 31 -4.66 22.80 32.94
N PRO A 32 -5.69 22.00 33.27
CA PRO A 32 -5.68 20.59 32.91
C PRO A 32 -5.55 20.48 31.40
N MET A 33 -4.58 19.67 30.95
CA MET A 33 -4.39 19.40 29.53
C MET A 33 -5.69 18.90 28.92
N ARG A 34 -6.16 19.55 27.85
CA ARG A 34 -7.18 18.93 27.01
C ARG A 34 -6.59 17.63 26.44
N PRO A 35 -7.32 16.50 26.48
CA PRO A 35 -6.90 15.31 25.75
C PRO A 35 -6.64 15.66 24.29
N VAL A 36 -5.57 15.10 23.71
CA VAL A 36 -5.37 15.13 22.26
C VAL A 36 -6.59 14.43 21.63
N ALA A 37 -7.16 15.04 20.61
CA ALA A 37 -8.28 14.44 19.87
C ALA A 37 -7.78 13.22 19.09
N ARG A 38 -8.57 12.16 19.05
CA ARG A 38 -8.22 10.84 18.50
C ARG A 38 -9.24 10.38 17.49
N TYR A 39 -8.79 9.58 16.54
CA TYR A 39 -9.68 8.77 15.71
C TYR A 39 -10.27 7.62 16.53
N ALA A 40 -11.43 7.10 16.12
CA ALA A 40 -12.15 6.06 16.84
C ALA A 40 -11.75 4.64 16.42
N ASN A 41 -11.43 4.43 15.14
CA ASN A 41 -11.24 3.13 14.50
C ASN A 41 -9.88 2.96 13.79
N LEU A 42 -9.07 4.03 13.71
CA LEU A 42 -7.71 4.00 13.12
C LEU A 42 -6.66 4.67 14.03
N ARG A 43 -5.38 4.54 13.67
CA ARG A 43 -4.26 5.22 14.35
C ARG A 43 -3.33 5.88 13.35
N ALA A 44 -2.91 7.11 13.65
CA ALA A 44 -1.91 7.82 12.88
C ALA A 44 -0.66 8.10 13.74
N ALA A 45 0.50 7.82 13.17
CA ALA A 45 1.82 8.15 13.66
C ALA A 45 2.52 9.10 12.67
N ILE A 46 3.49 9.87 13.15
CA ILE A 46 4.35 10.70 12.28
C ILE A 46 5.80 10.29 12.48
N TYR A 47 6.51 9.99 11.39
CA TYR A 47 7.95 9.75 11.44
C TYR A 47 8.71 11.08 11.49
N ILE A 48 9.81 11.14 12.24
CA ILE A 48 10.63 12.33 12.44
C ILE A 48 12.07 11.99 12.08
N ALA A 49 12.51 12.39 10.88
CA ALA A 49 13.89 12.19 10.43
C ALA A 49 14.92 12.91 11.32
N VAL A 50 16.17 12.43 11.35
CA VAL A 50 17.19 12.78 12.36
C VAL A 50 17.45 14.29 12.44
N LYS A 51 17.44 14.98 11.29
CA LYS A 51 17.62 16.43 11.19
C LYS A 51 16.46 17.21 11.81
N ASP A 52 15.22 16.73 11.64
CA ASP A 52 14.04 17.31 12.27
C ASP A 52 14.02 17.00 13.78
N ALA A 53 14.38 15.78 14.19
CA ALA A 53 14.51 15.39 15.59
C ALA A 53 15.52 16.29 16.33
N ARG A 54 16.71 16.51 15.76
CA ARG A 54 17.71 17.41 16.32
C ARG A 54 17.22 18.86 16.42
N ALA A 55 16.48 19.35 15.43
CA ALA A 55 15.88 20.69 15.47
C ALA A 55 14.78 20.83 16.55
N LEU A 56 14.00 19.76 16.80
CA LEU A 56 12.97 19.72 17.85
C LEU A 56 13.53 19.68 19.28
N ALA A 57 14.84 19.50 19.47
CA ALA A 57 15.48 19.62 20.78
C ALA A 57 15.56 21.09 21.30
N ASP A 58 15.29 22.08 20.43
CA ASP A 58 14.89 23.42 20.85
C ASP A 58 13.39 23.46 21.15
N ARG A 59 13.06 23.80 22.41
CA ARG A 59 11.68 23.89 22.88
C ARG A 59 10.83 24.90 22.11
N THR A 60 11.42 25.99 21.63
CA THR A 60 10.70 27.04 20.88
C THR A 60 10.25 26.54 19.51
N THR A 61 11.10 25.74 18.86
CA THR A 61 10.81 25.08 17.59
C THR A 61 9.85 23.92 17.77
N PHE A 62 10.00 23.13 18.84
CA PHE A 62 9.04 22.09 19.20
C PHE A 62 7.63 22.64 19.42
N ASP A 63 7.41 23.59 20.34
CA ASP A 63 6.06 24.04 20.67
C ASP A 63 5.36 24.72 19.46
N ARG A 64 6.13 25.40 18.58
CA ARG A 64 5.64 25.95 17.31
C ARG A 64 5.22 24.87 16.33
N GLN A 65 6.12 23.92 16.01
CA GLN A 65 5.87 22.87 15.03
C GLN A 65 4.80 21.87 15.51
N PHE A 66 4.78 21.55 16.81
CA PHE A 66 3.74 20.72 17.41
C PHE A 66 2.35 21.36 17.28
N ALA A 67 2.21 22.65 17.62
CA ALA A 67 0.94 23.36 17.46
C ALA A 67 0.48 23.41 15.99
N ARG A 68 1.43 23.58 15.05
CA ARG A 68 1.19 23.57 13.61
C ARG A 68 0.74 22.20 13.09
N ALA A 69 1.33 21.09 13.55
CA ALA A 69 0.91 19.74 13.19
C ALA A 69 -0.45 19.37 13.81
N ALA A 70 -0.58 19.53 15.13
CA ALA A 70 -1.78 19.14 15.90
C ALA A 70 -3.03 19.98 15.61
N SER A 71 -2.90 21.13 14.94
CA SER A 71 -4.04 21.92 14.44
C SER A 71 -4.57 21.45 13.08
N GLN A 72 -3.88 20.53 12.41
CA GLN A 72 -4.22 20.04 11.07
C GLN A 72 -4.57 18.54 11.05
N LEU A 73 -3.95 17.75 11.92
CA LEU A 73 -3.99 16.30 11.96
C LEU A 73 -4.10 15.80 13.41
N HIS A 74 -4.86 14.74 13.62
CA HIS A 74 -4.80 13.95 14.85
C HIS A 74 -3.76 12.83 14.69
N PHE A 75 -2.83 12.72 15.64
CA PHE A 75 -1.82 11.66 15.69
C PHE A 75 -1.56 11.30 17.15
N ASP A 76 -1.26 10.02 17.39
CA ASP A 76 -1.12 9.47 18.74
C ASP A 76 0.29 9.00 19.07
N LYS A 77 1.16 8.94 18.06
CA LYS A 77 2.51 8.40 18.14
C LYS A 77 3.46 9.18 17.25
N VAL A 78 4.73 9.22 17.64
CA VAL A 78 5.84 9.61 16.76
C VAL A 78 6.96 8.58 16.80
N TYR A 79 7.65 8.42 15.68
CA TYR A 79 8.89 7.68 15.57
C TYR A 79 10.05 8.66 15.43
N ILE A 80 10.95 8.71 16.40
CA ILE A 80 12.04 9.69 16.50
C ILE A 80 13.33 9.03 15.98
N GLU A 81 13.81 9.48 14.83
CA GLU A 81 14.99 8.89 14.18
C GLU A 81 16.29 9.23 14.91
N ALA A 82 17.06 8.19 15.27
CA ALA A 82 18.36 8.32 15.92
C ALA A 82 19.53 8.44 14.93
N TYR A 83 19.36 7.94 13.69
CA TYR A 83 20.39 7.87 12.67
C TYR A 83 19.84 7.89 11.23
N ARG A 84 20.50 8.64 10.33
CA ARG A 84 20.35 8.58 8.87
C ARG A 84 21.57 9.21 8.19
N ASP A 85 22.05 8.62 7.08
CA ASP A 85 23.09 9.20 6.18
C ASP A 85 24.34 9.76 6.91
N HIS A 86 24.98 8.92 7.74
CA HIS A 86 26.14 9.25 8.60
C HIS A 86 25.86 10.31 9.69
N GLU A 87 24.62 10.77 9.86
CA GLU A 87 24.22 11.74 10.89
C GLU A 87 23.51 11.05 12.06
N PHE A 88 23.94 11.38 13.28
CA PHE A 88 23.38 10.89 14.55
C PHE A 88 22.72 12.02 15.33
N ALA A 89 21.59 11.74 15.97
CA ALA A 89 21.11 12.53 17.09
C ALA A 89 21.91 12.17 18.36
N THR A 90 22.14 13.14 19.24
CA THR A 90 22.72 12.90 20.56
C THR A 90 21.68 12.32 21.53
N ALA A 91 22.15 11.64 22.57
CA ALA A 91 21.31 11.15 23.67
C ALA A 91 20.47 12.26 24.34
N GLU A 92 21.00 13.50 24.38
CA GLU A 92 20.27 14.64 24.94
C GLU A 92 19.20 15.17 23.98
N GLU A 93 19.48 15.28 22.67
CA GLU A 93 18.47 15.64 21.67
C GLU A 93 17.31 14.61 21.70
N LEU A 94 17.62 13.31 21.72
CA LEU A 94 16.63 12.23 21.76
C LEU A 94 15.73 12.28 23.01
N GLU A 95 16.30 12.35 24.22
CA GLU A 95 15.50 12.38 25.45
C GLU A 95 14.69 13.68 25.60
N ARG A 96 15.19 14.83 25.13
CA ARG A 96 14.42 16.09 25.10
C ARG A 96 13.18 15.96 24.23
N VAL A 97 13.33 15.54 22.97
CA VAL A 97 12.21 15.42 22.01
C VAL A 97 11.18 14.40 22.50
N LYS A 98 11.67 13.23 22.95
CA LYS A 98 10.86 12.18 23.57
C LYS A 98 10.06 12.71 24.75
N GLY A 99 10.69 13.43 25.67
CA GLY A 99 10.02 14.08 26.80
C GLY A 99 8.98 15.10 26.36
N TYR A 100 9.30 15.96 25.38
CA TYR A 100 8.39 17.00 24.88
C TYR A 100 7.13 16.42 24.20
N PHE A 101 7.22 15.29 23.49
CA PHE A 101 6.04 14.59 22.97
C PHE A 101 5.22 13.90 24.07
N GLN A 102 5.88 13.30 25.06
CA GLN A 102 5.22 12.69 26.21
C GLN A 102 4.49 13.73 27.09
N GLU A 103 5.04 14.95 27.22
CA GLU A 103 4.35 16.12 27.82
C GLU A 103 3.05 16.51 27.10
N LYS A 104 2.86 16.11 25.83
CA LYS A 104 1.60 16.31 25.08
C LYS A 104 0.68 15.09 25.11
N GLY A 105 1.09 13.98 25.73
CA GLY A 105 0.36 12.71 25.74
C GLY A 105 0.53 11.86 24.47
N ILE A 106 1.57 12.14 23.67
CA ILE A 106 1.91 11.41 22.44
C ILE A 106 2.88 10.26 22.77
N ALA A 107 2.64 9.08 22.20
CA ALA A 107 3.53 7.93 22.35
C ALA A 107 4.81 8.10 21.51
N THR A 108 5.93 7.54 21.97
CA THR A 108 7.25 7.74 21.35
C THR A 108 7.95 6.40 21.11
N ALA A 109 8.30 6.12 19.87
CA ALA A 109 9.17 5.03 19.45
C ALA A 109 10.43 5.58 18.76
N GLY A 110 11.46 4.75 18.57
CA GLY A 110 12.67 5.12 17.84
C GLY A 110 12.56 4.83 16.35
N GLY A 111 13.34 5.56 15.54
CA GLY A 111 13.56 5.29 14.12
C GLY A 111 15.05 5.11 13.79
N ILE A 112 15.36 4.36 12.74
CA ILE A 112 16.72 4.25 12.17
C ILE A 112 16.60 4.13 10.64
N THR A 113 17.40 4.88 9.89
CA THR A 113 17.59 4.65 8.45
C THR A 113 19.04 4.26 8.18
N LEU A 114 19.27 2.97 7.95
CA LEU A 114 20.61 2.39 7.71
C LEU A 114 21.12 2.64 6.27
N ALA A 115 21.18 3.91 5.89
CA ALA A 115 21.69 4.43 4.63
C ALA A 115 23.10 5.06 4.79
N ALA A 116 23.82 5.16 3.67
CA ALA A 116 25.18 5.68 3.55
C ALA A 116 25.30 6.92 2.63
N GLY A 117 24.21 7.69 2.46
CA GLY A 117 24.19 8.89 1.63
C GLY A 117 24.18 8.64 0.12
N GLY A 118 23.29 9.34 -0.59
CA GLY A 118 23.19 9.26 -2.05
C GLY A 118 24.27 10.04 -2.80
N LYS A 119 24.53 9.66 -4.07
CA LYS A 119 25.40 10.38 -5.01
C LYS A 119 24.72 10.46 -6.39
N ASN A 120 24.83 11.61 -7.06
CA ASN A 120 24.29 11.85 -8.40
C ASN A 120 22.80 11.47 -8.58
N GLY A 121 21.98 11.64 -7.53
CA GLY A 121 20.56 11.29 -7.53
C GLY A 121 20.23 9.82 -7.20
N GLN A 122 21.23 8.95 -7.05
CA GLN A 122 21.05 7.56 -6.63
C GLN A 122 21.20 7.41 -5.11
N PHE A 123 20.41 6.54 -4.49
CA PHE A 123 20.53 6.19 -3.06
C PHE A 123 21.79 5.35 -2.78
N GLY A 124 22.43 5.59 -1.64
CA GLY A 124 23.59 4.81 -1.17
C GLY A 124 23.24 3.94 0.03
N THR A 125 23.59 2.66 -0.05
CA THR A 125 23.51 1.69 1.06
C THR A 125 24.91 1.49 1.64
N PHE A 126 24.99 1.06 2.90
CA PHE A 126 26.23 0.52 3.45
C PHE A 126 26.80 -0.62 2.59
N ASP A 127 28.12 -0.74 2.55
CA ASP A 127 28.84 -1.91 2.08
C ASP A 127 29.11 -2.84 3.26
N TYR A 128 28.39 -3.96 3.35
CA TYR A 128 28.52 -4.90 4.46
C TYR A 128 29.74 -5.83 4.41
N GLU A 129 30.68 -5.63 3.47
CA GLU A 129 32.04 -6.18 3.54
C GLU A 129 33.07 -5.14 4.05
N ASP A 130 32.72 -3.85 4.11
CA ASP A 130 33.54 -2.83 4.78
C ASP A 130 33.43 -2.92 6.32
N ALA A 131 34.47 -2.56 7.06
CA ALA A 131 34.50 -2.69 8.51
C ALA A 131 33.84 -1.51 9.26
N ASP A 132 33.96 -0.30 8.74
CA ASP A 132 33.48 0.92 9.38
C ASP A 132 31.96 1.08 9.18
N ASP A 133 31.46 0.80 7.97
CA ASP A 133 30.01 0.75 7.67
C ASP A 133 29.28 -0.26 8.58
N ARG A 134 29.90 -1.41 8.84
CA ARG A 134 29.36 -2.43 9.77
C ARG A 134 29.35 -1.94 11.21
N ALA A 135 30.39 -1.26 11.65
CA ALA A 135 30.48 -0.68 12.99
C ALA A 135 29.49 0.49 13.19
N GLU A 136 29.24 1.28 12.14
CA GLU A 136 28.24 2.36 12.14
C GLU A 136 26.81 1.82 12.18
N CYS A 137 26.53 0.74 11.42
CA CYS A 137 25.25 0.01 11.47
C CYS A 137 24.95 -0.55 12.87
N GLU A 138 25.95 -1.14 13.55
CA GLU A 138 25.81 -1.56 14.96
C GLU A 138 25.62 -0.36 15.91
N ARG A 139 26.38 0.73 15.72
CA ARG A 139 26.28 1.96 16.54
C ARG A 139 24.88 2.58 16.48
N ALA A 140 24.28 2.67 15.29
CA ALA A 140 22.92 3.17 15.10
C ALA A 140 21.89 2.28 15.81
N SER A 141 22.01 0.96 15.65
CA SER A 141 21.12 -0.05 16.25
C SER A 141 21.15 -0.02 17.79
N ARG A 142 22.34 0.17 18.39
CA ARG A 142 22.49 0.37 19.83
C ARG A 142 21.91 1.69 20.30
N LEU A 143 22.20 2.81 19.63
CA LEU A 143 21.74 4.13 20.08
C LEU A 143 20.21 4.20 20.21
N ALA A 144 19.47 3.73 19.19
CA ALA A 144 18.01 3.74 19.26
C ALA A 144 17.49 2.83 20.39
N ALA A 145 18.03 1.61 20.52
CA ALA A 145 17.61 0.65 21.55
C ALA A 145 17.87 1.14 22.99
N ARG A 146 18.93 1.91 23.22
CA ARG A 146 19.22 2.56 24.51
C ARG A 146 18.11 3.53 24.94
N HIS A 147 17.48 4.21 23.99
CA HIS A 147 16.54 5.31 24.26
C HIS A 147 15.06 4.92 24.10
N PHE A 148 14.74 3.83 23.40
CA PHE A 148 13.37 3.40 23.11
C PHE A 148 13.15 1.90 23.35
N ASP A 149 11.95 1.54 23.81
CA ASP A 149 11.50 0.14 23.95
C ASP A 149 10.84 -0.43 22.68
N GLU A 150 10.66 0.41 21.65
CA GLU A 150 10.21 0.03 20.31
C GLU A 150 10.98 0.88 19.29
N VAL A 151 11.55 0.25 18.26
CA VAL A 151 12.35 0.91 17.22
C VAL A 151 11.95 0.36 15.86
N ILE A 152 11.62 1.23 14.91
CA ILE A 152 11.44 0.87 13.51
C ILE A 152 12.71 1.14 12.70
N LEU A 153 13.11 0.16 11.90
CA LEU A 153 14.15 0.27 10.88
C LEU A 153 13.49 0.59 9.53
N ASP A 154 13.85 1.71 8.95
CA ASP A 154 13.39 2.21 7.65
C ASP A 154 13.86 1.32 6.48
N ASP A 155 13.15 1.38 5.36
CA ASP A 155 13.32 0.45 4.23
C ASP A 155 14.53 0.71 3.34
N PHE A 156 15.39 1.68 3.71
CA PHE A 156 16.72 1.87 3.12
C PHE A 156 17.74 0.81 3.54
N PHE A 157 17.36 -0.13 4.42
CA PHE A 157 18.15 -1.31 4.81
C PHE A 157 18.39 -2.34 3.67
N PHE A 158 18.14 -1.98 2.42
CA PHE A 158 18.51 -2.80 1.27
C PHE A 158 20.03 -2.79 1.02
N TYR A 159 20.50 -3.67 0.13
CA TYR A 159 21.94 -3.86 -0.13
C TYR A 159 22.25 -3.88 -1.63
N THR A 160 22.70 -2.74 -2.16
CA THR A 160 22.98 -2.56 -3.60
C THR A 160 24.45 -2.62 -3.99
N SER A 161 25.39 -2.49 -3.04
CA SER A 161 26.82 -2.34 -3.34
C SER A 161 27.42 -3.50 -4.16
N LYS A 162 28.50 -3.18 -4.89
CA LYS A 162 29.27 -4.08 -5.76
C LYS A 162 30.76 -3.69 -5.80
N SER A 163 31.35 -3.39 -4.64
CA SER A 163 32.80 -3.17 -4.52
C SER A 163 33.58 -4.44 -4.89
N ASP A 164 34.90 -4.31 -5.10
CA ASP A 164 35.77 -5.48 -5.34
C ASP A 164 35.71 -6.50 -4.18
N ALA A 165 35.52 -6.02 -2.95
CA ALA A 165 35.26 -6.86 -1.78
C ALA A 165 33.94 -7.64 -1.93
N ASN A 166 32.84 -6.99 -2.34
CA ASN A 166 31.57 -7.68 -2.60
C ASN A 166 31.69 -8.69 -3.75
N ILE A 167 32.42 -8.36 -4.81
CA ILE A 167 32.62 -9.23 -5.97
C ILE A 167 33.38 -10.50 -5.55
N ALA A 168 34.44 -10.35 -4.75
CA ALA A 168 35.18 -11.46 -4.15
C ALA A 168 34.30 -12.29 -3.18
N ALA A 169 33.61 -11.64 -2.24
CA ALA A 169 32.78 -12.28 -1.22
C ALA A 169 31.58 -13.04 -1.83
N LYS A 170 30.92 -12.47 -2.85
CA LYS A 170 29.87 -13.15 -3.62
C LYS A 170 30.39 -14.46 -4.23
N GLY A 171 31.59 -14.43 -4.82
CA GLY A 171 32.19 -15.55 -5.52
C GLY A 171 31.26 -16.08 -6.62
N LYS A 172 31.03 -17.39 -6.67
CA LYS A 172 30.19 -18.05 -7.68
C LYS A 172 28.66 -17.88 -7.49
N ARG A 173 28.20 -17.23 -6.41
CA ARG A 173 26.76 -17.03 -6.15
C ARG A 173 26.15 -15.99 -7.10
N SER A 174 24.82 -16.04 -7.27
CA SER A 174 24.05 -14.92 -7.80
C SER A 174 24.09 -13.72 -6.84
N TRP A 175 23.80 -12.52 -7.34
CA TRP A 175 23.69 -11.33 -6.47
C TRP A 175 22.56 -11.50 -5.45
N THR A 176 21.40 -12.02 -5.86
CA THR A 176 20.25 -12.38 -5.02
C THR A 176 20.67 -13.27 -3.84
N GLN A 177 21.30 -14.41 -4.10
CA GLN A 177 21.68 -15.36 -3.04
C GLN A 177 22.70 -14.75 -2.08
N TYR A 178 23.72 -14.06 -2.60
CA TYR A 178 24.73 -13.40 -1.76
C TYR A 178 24.11 -12.32 -0.87
N ARG A 179 23.20 -11.49 -1.43
CA ARG A 179 22.54 -10.43 -0.67
C ARG A 179 21.63 -11.00 0.42
N LEU A 180 20.84 -12.03 0.12
CA LEU A 180 20.07 -12.75 1.15
C LEU A 180 20.98 -13.34 2.24
N ASP A 181 22.04 -14.07 1.86
CA ASP A 181 22.99 -14.69 2.80
C ASP A 181 23.68 -13.66 3.72
N SER A 182 24.01 -12.48 3.19
CA SER A 182 24.66 -11.40 3.95
C SER A 182 23.64 -10.65 4.80
N MET A 183 22.48 -10.26 4.27
CA MET A 183 21.47 -9.50 5.02
C MET A 183 20.84 -10.29 6.17
N ARG A 184 20.71 -11.63 6.05
CA ARG A 184 20.38 -12.52 7.18
C ARG A 184 21.38 -12.43 8.33
N LYS A 185 22.66 -12.17 8.03
CA LYS A 185 23.71 -11.98 9.05
C LYS A 185 23.69 -10.54 9.60
N VAL A 186 23.57 -9.54 8.73
CA VAL A 186 23.49 -8.11 9.13
C VAL A 186 22.30 -7.87 10.07
N ALA A 187 21.09 -8.30 9.68
CA ALA A 187 19.89 -8.15 10.49
C ALA A 187 20.04 -8.80 11.88
N ARG A 188 20.62 -10.01 11.94
CA ARG A 188 20.82 -10.73 13.19
C ARG A 188 21.94 -10.12 14.05
N ASP A 189 23.11 -9.87 13.47
CA ASP A 189 24.36 -9.64 14.21
C ASP A 189 24.71 -8.16 14.38
N LEU A 190 24.24 -7.27 13.50
CA LEU A 190 24.47 -5.82 13.60
C LEU A 190 23.22 -5.05 14.07
N VAL A 191 22.02 -5.54 13.77
CA VAL A 191 20.77 -4.89 14.19
C VAL A 191 20.17 -5.53 15.44
N ILE A 192 19.60 -6.74 15.33
CA ILE A 192 18.78 -7.36 16.38
C ILE A 192 19.61 -7.68 17.63
N ARG A 193 20.74 -8.38 17.51
CA ARG A 193 21.57 -8.77 18.67
C ARG A 193 22.14 -7.55 19.42
N PRO A 194 22.74 -6.54 18.77
CA PRO A 194 23.24 -5.36 19.48
C PRO A 194 22.14 -4.56 20.15
N ALA A 195 20.99 -4.37 19.49
CA ALA A 195 19.84 -3.69 20.08
C ALA A 195 19.32 -4.41 21.34
N LYS A 196 19.10 -5.73 21.27
CA LYS A 196 18.66 -6.56 22.41
C LYS A 196 19.71 -6.64 23.53
N ALA A 197 20.99 -6.52 23.21
CA ALA A 197 22.07 -6.47 24.20
C ALA A 197 22.16 -5.10 24.92
N GLU A 198 21.75 -4.02 24.25
CA GLU A 198 21.65 -2.68 24.82
C GLU A 198 20.39 -2.51 25.68
N ASN A 199 19.25 -3.02 25.20
CA ASN A 199 17.97 -3.03 25.90
C ASN A 199 17.25 -4.35 25.64
N ALA A 200 17.24 -5.26 26.62
CA ALA A 200 16.60 -6.57 26.49
C ALA A 200 15.08 -6.54 26.25
N ARG A 201 14.43 -5.37 26.44
CA ARG A 201 13.00 -5.16 26.21
C ARG A 201 12.66 -4.59 24.83
N VAL A 202 13.65 -4.08 24.07
CA VAL A 202 13.39 -3.37 22.81
C VAL A 202 12.68 -4.28 21.81
N ARG A 203 11.63 -3.78 21.16
CA ARG A 203 11.02 -4.38 19.97
C ARG A 203 11.67 -3.79 18.73
N MET A 204 12.40 -4.59 17.97
CA MET A 204 12.93 -4.20 16.66
C MET A 204 11.92 -4.53 15.58
N ILE A 205 11.43 -3.52 14.87
CA ILE A 205 10.50 -3.66 13.74
C ILE A 205 11.27 -3.33 12.46
N ILE A 206 11.03 -4.07 11.38
CA ILE A 206 11.59 -3.78 10.05
C ILE A 206 10.50 -3.28 9.10
N LYS A 207 10.66 -2.08 8.55
CA LYS A 207 9.93 -1.62 7.37
C LYS A 207 10.50 -2.36 6.16
N TYR A 208 9.64 -3.02 5.40
CA TYR A 208 9.97 -3.45 4.03
C TYR A 208 9.32 -2.47 3.05
N PRO A 209 9.94 -2.22 1.88
CA PRO A 209 9.47 -1.20 0.94
C PRO A 209 8.25 -1.63 0.13
N ASN A 210 7.71 -0.68 -0.64
CA ASN A 210 6.61 -0.88 -1.58
C ASN A 210 6.95 -1.83 -2.76
N TRP A 211 8.20 -1.86 -3.24
CA TRP A 211 8.66 -2.65 -4.40
C TRP A 211 8.71 -4.18 -4.19
N TYR A 212 7.54 -4.80 -3.99
CA TYR A 212 7.41 -6.16 -3.45
C TYR A 212 7.83 -7.31 -4.37
N GLU A 213 8.15 -7.01 -5.63
CA GLU A 213 8.68 -7.95 -6.60
C GLU A 213 10.20 -8.12 -6.53
N HIS A 214 10.92 -7.11 -6.00
CA HIS A 214 12.39 -7.00 -6.14
C HIS A 214 13.16 -7.23 -4.83
N PHE A 215 12.44 -7.45 -3.72
CA PHE A 215 12.98 -7.67 -2.37
C PHE A 215 14.24 -8.55 -2.33
N GLN A 216 14.12 -9.80 -2.79
CA GLN A 216 15.20 -10.78 -2.80
C GLN A 216 16.42 -10.32 -3.62
N GLY A 217 16.19 -9.55 -4.70
CA GLY A 217 17.24 -9.02 -5.55
C GLY A 217 18.13 -7.99 -4.83
N LEU A 218 17.57 -7.28 -3.85
CA LEU A 218 18.25 -6.26 -3.04
C LEU A 218 18.47 -6.67 -1.57
N GLY A 219 18.29 -7.96 -1.25
CA GLY A 219 18.65 -8.56 0.05
C GLY A 219 17.53 -8.63 1.09
N TYR A 220 16.32 -8.16 0.78
CA TYR A 220 15.17 -8.33 1.66
C TYR A 220 14.66 -9.77 1.62
N ASP A 221 14.58 -10.38 2.80
CA ASP A 221 14.07 -11.74 2.98
C ASP A 221 12.74 -11.73 3.75
N LEU A 222 11.66 -12.09 3.05
CA LEU A 222 10.32 -12.21 3.64
C LEU A 222 10.07 -13.56 4.35
N ASP A 223 10.92 -14.58 4.14
CA ASP A 223 10.80 -15.87 4.81
C ASP A 223 11.51 -15.84 6.17
N GLN A 224 12.78 -15.41 6.20
CA GLN A 224 13.62 -15.54 7.41
C GLN A 224 13.74 -14.25 8.20
N ASN A 225 14.09 -13.12 7.57
CA ASN A 225 14.25 -11.86 8.30
C ASN A 225 12.90 -11.39 8.86
N ALA A 226 11.80 -11.55 8.11
CA ALA A 226 10.47 -11.11 8.53
C ALA A 226 10.00 -11.80 9.83
N GLN A 227 10.50 -13.00 10.14
CA GLN A 227 10.18 -13.74 11.37
C GLN A 227 11.22 -13.50 12.49
N ALA A 228 12.41 -12.98 12.16
CA ALA A 228 13.50 -12.76 13.11
C ALA A 228 13.38 -11.43 13.88
N PHE A 229 12.77 -10.40 13.29
CA PHE A 229 12.42 -9.14 13.97
C PHE A 229 11.20 -9.31 14.91
N ASP A 230 10.96 -8.37 15.83
CA ASP A 230 9.78 -8.37 16.73
C ASP A 230 8.48 -7.89 16.06
N GLY A 231 8.57 -7.36 14.85
CA GLY A 231 7.46 -7.00 13.97
C GLY A 231 7.96 -6.68 12.55
N ILE A 232 7.03 -6.58 11.60
CA ILE A 232 7.27 -5.99 10.27
C ILE A 232 6.39 -4.75 10.09
N TYR A 233 6.66 -3.96 9.06
CA TYR A 233 5.90 -2.76 8.70
C TYR A 233 5.96 -2.59 7.18
N ALA A 234 4.92 -2.06 6.53
CA ALA A 234 4.86 -1.96 5.06
C ALA A 234 5.07 -0.53 4.56
N GLY A 235 5.92 -0.36 3.54
CA GLY A 235 5.82 0.78 2.63
C GLY A 235 4.54 0.66 1.81
N THR A 236 3.59 1.56 2.05
CA THR A 236 2.30 1.64 1.33
C THR A 236 2.22 2.87 0.42
N GLU A 237 3.30 3.65 0.35
CA GLU A 237 3.50 4.71 -0.62
C GLU A 237 3.36 4.22 -2.09
N THR A 238 2.40 4.77 -2.84
CA THR A 238 2.33 4.61 -4.31
C THR A 238 2.91 5.83 -5.03
N ARG A 239 3.07 5.70 -6.34
CA ARG A 239 3.70 6.71 -7.20
C ARG A 239 2.81 6.99 -8.40
N ASP A 240 3.15 8.02 -9.16
CA ASP A 240 2.72 8.09 -10.55
C ASP A 240 3.40 6.97 -11.38
N PRO A 241 2.65 6.06 -12.03
CA PRO A 241 3.20 4.93 -12.76
C PRO A 241 3.78 5.30 -14.14
N THR A 242 3.72 6.57 -14.55
CA THR A 242 4.22 7.08 -15.84
C THR A 242 5.42 8.02 -15.69
N LEU A 243 5.61 8.63 -14.51
CA LEU A 243 6.65 9.60 -14.19
C LEU A 243 7.74 9.04 -13.25
N THR A 244 7.63 7.79 -12.80
CA THR A 244 8.58 7.18 -11.86
C THR A 244 9.06 5.80 -12.29
N ASP A 245 10.34 5.52 -12.03
CA ASP A 245 11.00 4.24 -12.31
C ASP A 245 10.49 3.06 -11.47
N GLN A 246 9.49 3.27 -10.60
CA GLN A 246 8.91 2.25 -9.74
C GLN A 246 7.65 1.60 -10.34
N PHE A 247 6.93 2.27 -11.26
CA PHE A 247 5.72 1.77 -11.97
C PHE A 247 4.54 1.31 -11.08
N LEU A 248 4.53 1.71 -9.81
CA LEU A 248 3.60 1.20 -8.78
C LEU A 248 2.17 1.70 -9.03
N GLN A 249 1.21 0.78 -8.94
CA GLN A 249 -0.21 1.04 -9.25
C GLN A 249 -0.98 1.40 -7.98
N GLN A 250 -2.12 2.09 -8.13
CA GLN A 250 -2.92 2.64 -7.04
C GLN A 250 -3.25 1.60 -5.95
N TYR A 251 -3.73 0.41 -6.36
CA TYR A 251 -4.15 -0.68 -5.47
C TYR A 251 -3.03 -1.28 -4.59
N GLU A 252 -1.76 -0.98 -4.85
CA GLU A 252 -0.63 -1.54 -4.10
C GLU A 252 -0.66 -1.20 -2.62
N SER A 253 -1.10 0.02 -2.26
CA SER A 253 -1.29 0.48 -0.89
C SER A 253 -2.19 -0.47 -0.07
N TYR A 254 -3.17 -1.12 -0.72
CA TYR A 254 -3.98 -2.18 -0.13
C TYR A 254 -3.25 -3.55 -0.18
N LEU A 255 -2.78 -3.95 -1.36
CA LEU A 255 -2.32 -5.33 -1.59
C LEU A 255 -1.10 -5.70 -0.74
N ILE A 256 -0.16 -4.77 -0.57
CA ILE A 256 1.08 -5.07 0.15
C ILE A 256 0.82 -5.35 1.64
N ILE A 257 -0.14 -4.66 2.26
CA ILE A 257 -0.61 -4.94 3.63
C ILE A 257 -1.21 -6.35 3.71
N ARG A 258 -2.06 -6.74 2.73
CA ARG A 258 -2.64 -8.09 2.69
C ARG A 258 -1.57 -9.17 2.56
N TYR A 259 -0.60 -8.98 1.67
CA TYR A 259 0.52 -9.89 1.48
C TYR A 259 1.37 -10.02 2.76
N TYR A 260 1.61 -8.91 3.46
CA TYR A 260 2.39 -8.88 4.71
C TYR A 260 1.67 -9.56 5.89
N GLU A 261 0.35 -9.44 5.99
CA GLU A 261 -0.44 -10.25 6.94
C GLU A 261 -0.32 -11.75 6.63
N ASN A 262 -0.25 -12.17 5.36
CA ASN A 262 -0.06 -13.58 5.01
C ASN A 262 1.40 -14.07 5.17
N ILE A 263 2.38 -13.16 5.15
CA ILE A 263 3.79 -13.44 5.51
C ILE A 263 3.93 -13.59 7.03
N ARG A 264 3.35 -12.67 7.82
CA ARG A 264 3.47 -12.64 9.28
C ARG A 264 2.12 -12.26 9.94
N PRO A 265 1.19 -13.22 10.08
CA PRO A 265 -0.15 -12.94 10.62
C PRO A 265 -0.12 -12.27 11.99
N GLY A 266 -0.73 -11.08 12.10
CA GLY A 266 -0.76 -10.29 13.34
C GLY A 266 0.60 -9.76 13.80
N GLY A 267 1.63 -9.81 12.94
CA GLY A 267 2.96 -9.27 13.19
C GLY A 267 3.33 -8.09 12.30
N ASN A 268 2.44 -7.67 11.39
CA ASN A 268 2.55 -6.41 10.66
C ASN A 268 2.03 -5.26 11.54
N GLY A 269 2.83 -4.21 11.72
CA GLY A 269 2.51 -3.09 12.59
C GLY A 269 1.62 -2.03 11.93
N GLY A 270 1.64 -1.92 10.60
CA GLY A 270 0.95 -0.85 9.89
C GLY A 270 1.51 -0.57 8.50
N GLY A 271 0.92 0.46 7.86
CA GLY A 271 1.39 1.02 6.59
C GLY A 271 2.14 2.34 6.80
N TRP A 272 2.99 2.69 5.85
CA TRP A 272 3.81 3.89 5.80
C TRP A 272 3.46 4.65 4.52
N VAL A 273 3.31 5.97 4.57
CA VAL A 273 2.91 6.76 3.38
C VAL A 273 3.64 8.09 3.39
N ASP A 274 4.15 8.50 2.22
CA ASP A 274 4.76 9.80 1.97
C ASP A 274 3.99 10.61 0.90
N ILE A 275 4.48 11.81 0.61
CA ILE A 275 3.88 12.77 -0.34
C ILE A 275 4.67 12.90 -1.67
N ALA A 276 5.59 11.97 -1.95
CA ALA A 276 6.53 12.07 -3.06
C ALA A 276 5.96 11.53 -4.38
N SER A 277 6.30 12.20 -5.48
CA SER A 277 6.03 11.77 -6.87
C SER A 277 4.56 11.42 -7.17
N ILE A 278 3.64 12.16 -6.57
CA ILE A 278 2.19 12.14 -6.84
C ILE A 278 1.78 13.37 -7.68
N ARG A 279 0.80 13.23 -8.58
CA ARG A 279 0.30 14.34 -9.42
C ARG A 279 -0.70 15.26 -8.73
N SER A 280 -1.42 14.77 -7.72
CA SER A 280 -2.51 15.46 -7.03
C SER A 280 -2.48 15.16 -5.54
N VAL A 281 -3.13 16.03 -4.75
CA VAL A 281 -3.35 15.78 -3.31
C VAL A 281 -4.30 14.60 -3.05
N ASP A 282 -5.21 14.30 -4.00
CA ASP A 282 -6.15 13.18 -3.94
C ASP A 282 -5.40 11.84 -3.93
N ARG A 283 -4.32 11.70 -4.72
CA ARG A 283 -3.44 10.53 -4.68
C ARG A 283 -2.83 10.27 -3.30
N TYR A 284 -2.65 11.29 -2.45
CA TYR A 284 -2.21 11.10 -1.06
C TYR A 284 -3.35 10.61 -0.17
N ALA A 285 -4.59 11.06 -0.40
CA ALA A 285 -5.76 10.55 0.31
C ALA A 285 -6.01 9.06 -0.02
N GLU A 286 -5.98 8.69 -1.29
CA GLU A 286 -6.22 7.33 -1.78
C GLU A 286 -5.20 6.33 -1.17
N GLN A 287 -3.90 6.68 -1.12
CA GLN A 287 -2.89 5.87 -0.40
C GLN A 287 -3.24 5.60 1.07
N LEU A 288 -3.74 6.61 1.78
CA LEU A 288 -4.15 6.49 3.18
C LEU A 288 -5.42 5.64 3.30
N TRP A 289 -6.37 5.79 2.37
CA TRP A 289 -7.60 5.02 2.32
C TRP A 289 -7.33 3.53 2.07
N ASP A 290 -6.60 3.19 1.01
CA ASP A 290 -6.25 1.81 0.63
C ASP A 290 -5.50 1.05 1.73
N THR A 291 -4.56 1.74 2.40
CA THR A 291 -3.83 1.22 3.58
C THR A 291 -4.80 0.75 4.69
N PHE A 292 -5.86 1.52 4.93
CA PHE A 292 -6.87 1.18 5.95
C PHE A 292 -8.01 0.30 5.44
N TRP A 293 -8.30 0.27 4.14
CA TRP A 293 -9.13 -0.77 3.51
C TRP A 293 -8.50 -2.16 3.70
N ALA A 294 -7.17 -2.27 3.67
CA ALA A 294 -6.46 -3.49 4.02
C ALA A 294 -6.43 -3.80 5.54
N LYS A 295 -7.03 -2.92 6.36
CA LYS A 295 -7.16 -2.95 7.82
C LYS A 295 -5.81 -2.90 8.56
N ALA A 296 -4.86 -2.10 8.07
CA ALA A 296 -3.61 -1.81 8.76
C ALA A 296 -3.85 -1.27 10.21
N PRO A 297 -3.09 -1.71 11.24
CA PRO A 297 -3.30 -1.26 12.62
C PRO A 297 -2.92 0.20 12.91
N GLU A 298 -2.00 0.75 12.11
CA GLU A 298 -1.42 2.09 12.24
C GLU A 298 -1.04 2.59 10.82
N VAL A 299 -1.11 3.89 10.57
CA VAL A 299 -0.42 4.52 9.43
C VAL A 299 0.67 5.45 9.95
N THR A 300 1.86 5.36 9.37
CA THR A 300 2.99 6.26 9.66
C THR A 300 3.15 7.23 8.51
N LEU A 301 2.98 8.52 8.79
CA LEU A 301 3.17 9.58 7.81
C LEU A 301 4.63 10.01 7.79
N PHE A 302 5.28 9.85 6.63
CA PHE A 302 6.61 10.38 6.38
C PHE A 302 6.49 11.73 5.65
N ASN A 303 6.96 12.85 6.19
CA ASN A 303 7.79 13.07 7.40
C ASN A 303 7.19 14.22 8.23
N TRP A 304 7.69 14.41 9.45
CA TRP A 304 7.32 15.48 10.38
C TRP A 304 7.27 16.87 9.74
N ARG A 305 8.24 17.18 8.88
CA ARG A 305 8.34 18.49 8.24
C ARG A 305 7.10 18.87 7.41
N PRO A 306 6.67 18.11 6.37
CA PRO A 306 5.40 18.33 5.69
C PRO A 306 4.14 18.46 6.57
N MET A 307 4.13 17.83 7.75
CA MET A 307 3.02 17.93 8.71
C MET A 307 3.08 19.22 9.55
N SER A 308 4.28 19.78 9.74
CA SER A 308 4.58 20.82 10.74
C SER A 308 5.09 22.16 10.19
N GLU A 309 5.30 22.29 8.88
CA GLU A 309 5.74 23.54 8.24
C GLU A 309 4.58 24.43 7.74
N ASP A 310 4.86 25.71 7.53
CA ASP A 310 3.89 26.72 7.08
C ASP A 310 3.62 26.70 5.56
N ALA A 311 4.21 25.75 4.83
CA ALA A 311 3.95 25.57 3.41
C ALA A 311 2.54 24.99 3.18
N PRO A 312 1.81 25.46 2.14
CA PRO A 312 0.55 24.83 1.73
C PRO A 312 0.81 23.46 1.09
N ALA A 313 -0.17 22.55 1.16
CA ALA A 313 -0.12 21.35 0.32
C ALA A 313 -0.23 21.74 -1.16
N ILE A 314 0.55 21.08 -2.02
CA ILE A 314 0.49 21.29 -3.46
C ILE A 314 -0.69 20.46 -3.97
N ALA A 315 -1.79 21.13 -4.34
CA ALA A 315 -3.01 20.45 -4.79
C ALA A 315 -2.80 19.60 -6.06
N GLY A 316 -1.83 20.00 -6.91
CA GLY A 316 -1.51 19.31 -8.15
C GLY A 316 -2.52 19.56 -9.26
N ASP A 317 -2.51 18.69 -10.28
CA ASP A 317 -3.51 18.72 -11.34
C ASP A 317 -4.79 18.00 -10.89
N ARG A 318 -5.95 18.63 -11.13
CA ARG A 318 -7.26 18.19 -10.63
C ARG A 318 -8.40 18.67 -11.54
N PRO A 319 -8.58 18.11 -12.76
CA PRO A 319 -9.72 18.46 -13.63
C PRO A 319 -11.09 18.30 -12.95
N TRP A 320 -11.23 17.34 -12.03
CA TRP A 320 -12.41 17.09 -11.19
C TRP A 320 -12.56 18.03 -9.97
N SER A 321 -11.75 19.08 -9.82
CA SER A 321 -11.75 19.90 -8.59
C SER A 321 -13.03 20.70 -8.32
N SER A 322 -13.96 20.76 -9.28
CA SER A 322 -15.34 21.23 -9.14
C SER A 322 -16.29 20.22 -8.49
N ASP A 323 -15.92 18.94 -8.49
CA ASP A 323 -16.82 17.83 -8.20
C ASP A 323 -16.83 17.50 -6.71
N ARG A 324 -17.96 16.98 -6.23
CA ARG A 324 -18.11 16.57 -4.83
C ARG A 324 -17.57 15.16 -4.62
N THR A 325 -16.25 15.05 -4.60
CA THR A 325 -15.51 13.80 -4.36
C THR A 325 -15.54 13.39 -2.88
N SER A 326 -15.04 12.19 -2.55
CA SER A 326 -14.78 11.80 -1.16
C SER A 326 -13.64 12.60 -0.51
N PHE A 327 -12.74 13.19 -1.31
CA PHE A 327 -11.70 14.13 -0.85
C PHE A 327 -12.02 15.56 -1.30
N ASP A 328 -13.03 16.18 -0.68
CA ASP A 328 -13.48 17.54 -0.98
C ASP A 328 -12.52 18.62 -0.41
N TRP A 329 -11.30 18.60 -0.96
CA TRP A 329 -10.24 19.58 -0.68
C TRP A 329 -10.70 21.01 -1.02
N THR A 330 -11.51 21.17 -2.06
CA THR A 330 -11.99 22.48 -2.52
C THR A 330 -12.86 23.17 -1.46
N SER A 331 -13.84 22.44 -0.88
CA SER A 331 -14.62 22.92 0.26
C SER A 331 -13.77 23.08 1.51
N GLU A 332 -12.80 22.19 1.77
CA GLU A 332 -11.95 22.29 2.96
C GLU A 332 -11.04 23.53 2.93
N LEU A 333 -10.46 23.87 1.78
CA LEU A 333 -9.75 25.13 1.58
C LEU A 333 -10.64 26.35 1.89
N ALA A 334 -11.92 26.31 1.49
CA ALA A 334 -12.87 27.38 1.78
C ALA A 334 -13.25 27.45 3.27
N ARG A 335 -13.47 26.31 3.92
CA ARG A 335 -13.71 26.19 5.38
C ARG A 335 -12.52 26.71 6.19
N TRP A 336 -11.30 26.31 5.85
CA TRP A 336 -10.09 26.73 6.56
C TRP A 336 -9.90 28.26 6.48
N ARG A 337 -10.06 28.84 5.27
CA ARG A 337 -9.96 30.30 5.03
C ARG A 337 -11.03 31.11 5.79
N SER A 338 -12.22 30.55 6.00
CA SER A 338 -13.34 31.23 6.67
C SER A 338 -13.42 30.97 8.19
N GLY A 339 -12.87 29.85 8.67
CA GLY A 339 -12.84 29.47 10.08
C GLY A 339 -11.82 30.25 10.94
N GLY A 340 -10.97 31.08 10.33
CA GLY A 340 -9.99 31.90 11.04
C GLY A 340 -8.76 31.13 11.55
N THR A 341 -8.56 29.89 11.12
CA THR A 341 -7.40 29.08 11.52
C THR A 341 -6.09 29.68 10.96
N PRO A 342 -5.05 29.92 11.78
CA PRO A 342 -3.81 30.53 11.30
C PRO A 342 -3.07 29.70 10.23
N GLY A 343 -2.48 30.40 9.26
CA GLY A 343 -1.67 29.80 8.19
C GLY A 343 -2.49 29.16 7.07
N THR A 344 -1.79 28.67 6.04
CA THR A 344 -2.38 27.87 4.96
C THR A 344 -2.55 26.40 5.39
N PRO A 345 -3.49 25.63 4.82
CA PRO A 345 -3.57 24.20 5.07
C PRO A 345 -2.42 23.48 4.33
N GLY A 346 -1.57 22.80 5.10
CA GLY A 346 -0.44 21.99 4.64
C GLY A 346 -0.81 20.51 4.43
N TRP A 347 0.21 19.66 4.21
CA TRP A 347 0.00 18.22 3.99
C TRP A 347 -0.58 17.51 5.22
N GLY A 348 -0.33 18.01 6.43
CA GLY A 348 -1.04 17.58 7.63
C GLY A 348 -2.55 17.71 7.52
N ARG A 349 -3.08 18.76 6.85
CA ARG A 349 -4.53 18.90 6.69
C ARG A 349 -5.08 18.01 5.59
N ALA A 350 -4.29 17.70 4.56
CA ALA A 350 -4.66 16.68 3.58
C ALA A 350 -4.79 15.29 4.24
N ALA A 351 -3.81 14.88 5.06
CA ALA A 351 -3.91 13.66 5.86
C ALA A 351 -5.12 13.69 6.81
N GLY A 352 -5.32 14.79 7.54
CA GLY A 352 -6.45 14.95 8.46
C GLY A 352 -7.80 14.76 7.77
N LEU A 353 -8.04 15.47 6.67
CA LEU A 353 -9.27 15.33 5.88
C LEU A 353 -9.48 13.90 5.34
N ALA A 354 -8.40 13.26 4.86
CA ALA A 354 -8.47 11.90 4.32
C ALA A 354 -8.82 10.86 5.42
N LEU A 355 -8.24 10.99 6.62
CA LEU A 355 -8.45 10.07 7.73
C LEU A 355 -9.80 10.29 8.43
N GLU A 356 -10.20 11.56 8.66
CA GLU A 356 -11.53 11.92 9.17
C GLU A 356 -12.67 11.37 8.29
N ARG A 357 -12.44 11.28 6.97
CA ARG A 357 -13.41 10.76 6.00
C ARG A 357 -13.66 9.26 6.12
N ILE A 358 -12.66 8.47 6.52
CA ILE A 358 -12.74 6.99 6.59
C ILE A 358 -12.97 6.45 8.01
N ASP A 359 -12.55 7.16 9.05
CA ASP A 359 -12.64 6.71 10.44
C ASP A 359 -14.02 6.14 10.85
N PRO A 360 -15.17 6.79 10.60
CA PRO A 360 -16.48 6.22 10.96
C PRO A 360 -16.90 5.02 10.09
N ILE A 361 -16.25 4.80 8.94
CA ILE A 361 -16.56 3.71 8.01
C ILE A 361 -15.77 2.45 8.41
N LEU A 362 -14.49 2.59 8.79
CA LEU A 362 -13.62 1.48 9.17
C LEU A 362 -14.17 0.65 10.34
N GLY A 363 -14.93 1.26 11.25
CA GLY A 363 -15.60 0.58 12.37
C GLY A 363 -16.75 -0.36 11.97
N ALA A 364 -17.26 -0.25 10.74
CA ALA A 364 -18.30 -1.14 10.20
C ALA A 364 -17.75 -2.23 9.24
N LEU A 365 -16.52 -2.07 8.75
CA LEU A 365 -15.88 -3.03 7.84
C LEU A 365 -15.31 -4.24 8.61
N GLY A 366 -15.48 -5.44 8.07
CA GLY A 366 -14.95 -6.68 8.66
C GLY A 366 -13.43 -6.83 8.53
N LYS A 367 -12.97 -8.09 8.47
CA LYS A 367 -11.62 -8.44 7.99
C LYS A 367 -11.61 -8.51 6.46
N PRO A 368 -10.55 -8.11 5.75
CA PRO A 368 -10.54 -8.19 4.30
C PRO A 368 -10.50 -9.65 3.83
N VAL A 369 -11.16 -9.92 2.72
CA VAL A 369 -11.18 -11.23 2.03
C VAL A 369 -11.15 -10.99 0.52
N GLY A 370 -10.60 -11.93 -0.23
CA GLY A 370 -10.46 -11.81 -1.68
C GLY A 370 -10.23 -13.13 -2.40
N VAL A 371 -10.00 -13.04 -3.69
CA VAL A 371 -9.54 -14.12 -4.57
C VAL A 371 -8.16 -14.55 -4.10
N ALA A 372 -8.04 -15.79 -3.63
CA ALA A 372 -6.80 -16.30 -3.09
C ALA A 372 -5.73 -16.42 -4.20
N SER A 373 -4.56 -15.82 -3.98
CA SER A 373 -3.44 -15.91 -4.93
C SER A 373 -2.14 -16.30 -4.25
N TYR A 374 -1.25 -16.94 -5.01
CA TYR A 374 -0.01 -17.51 -4.50
C TYR A 374 1.22 -16.91 -5.20
N LYS A 375 2.15 -16.41 -4.39
CA LYS A 375 3.49 -15.95 -4.81
C LYS A 375 4.53 -16.57 -3.87
N PRO A 376 5.28 -17.60 -4.30
CA PRO A 376 6.32 -18.21 -3.47
C PRO A 376 7.32 -17.16 -2.94
N TYR A 377 7.89 -17.40 -1.76
CA TYR A 377 8.96 -16.53 -1.26
C TYR A 377 10.13 -16.44 -2.26
N GLN A 378 10.74 -15.26 -2.33
CA GLN A 378 11.87 -14.92 -3.23
C GLN A 378 11.63 -15.21 -4.74
N SER A 379 10.37 -15.25 -5.19
CA SER A 379 9.98 -15.36 -6.60
C SER A 379 9.86 -14.01 -7.32
N SER A 380 9.94 -14.03 -8.66
CA SER A 380 9.67 -12.93 -9.59
C SER A 380 9.00 -13.48 -10.85
N GLY A 381 8.41 -12.63 -11.70
CA GLY A 381 7.71 -13.03 -12.93
C GLY A 381 6.27 -12.52 -12.93
N GLU A 382 5.89 -11.83 -14.02
CA GLU A 382 4.67 -10.99 -14.08
C GLU A 382 4.61 -9.96 -12.94
N ASP A 383 5.74 -9.29 -12.71
CA ASP A 383 5.94 -8.28 -11.66
C ASP A 383 4.78 -7.27 -11.58
N PHE A 384 4.22 -7.09 -10.37
CA PHE A 384 3.11 -6.18 -10.04
C PHE A 384 1.75 -6.52 -10.68
N LEU A 385 1.62 -7.62 -11.44
CA LEU A 385 0.37 -7.99 -12.12
C LEU A 385 -0.83 -8.11 -11.18
N HIS A 386 -0.62 -8.54 -9.92
CA HIS A 386 -1.67 -8.56 -8.90
C HIS A 386 -2.26 -7.17 -8.60
N ASN A 387 -1.46 -6.11 -8.64
CA ASN A 387 -1.97 -4.74 -8.51
C ASN A 387 -2.81 -4.32 -9.73
N TYR A 388 -2.43 -4.74 -10.94
CA TYR A 388 -3.23 -4.47 -12.14
C TYR A 388 -4.59 -5.16 -12.05
N PHE A 389 -4.64 -6.42 -11.60
CA PHE A 389 -5.91 -7.11 -11.31
C PHE A 389 -6.74 -6.40 -10.23
N GLY A 390 -6.12 -5.91 -9.16
CA GLY A 390 -6.78 -5.12 -8.11
C GLY A 390 -7.33 -3.78 -8.59
N THR A 391 -6.57 -3.06 -9.40
CA THR A 391 -6.94 -1.77 -10.01
C THR A 391 -8.07 -1.92 -11.04
N MET A 392 -8.20 -3.10 -11.69
CA MET A 392 -9.41 -3.46 -12.45
C MET A 392 -10.51 -4.11 -11.59
N GLY A 393 -10.46 -4.06 -10.26
CA GLY A 393 -11.57 -4.44 -9.39
C GLY A 393 -11.71 -5.93 -9.08
N VAL A 394 -10.60 -6.68 -9.09
CA VAL A 394 -10.52 -8.03 -8.53
C VAL A 394 -9.92 -7.94 -7.13
N PRO A 395 -10.67 -8.20 -6.03
CA PRO A 395 -10.10 -8.15 -4.69
C PRO A 395 -9.09 -9.29 -4.53
N VAL A 396 -7.78 -9.03 -4.62
CA VAL A 396 -6.72 -10.05 -4.50
C VAL A 396 -6.32 -10.24 -3.04
N GLU A 397 -6.27 -11.48 -2.59
CA GLU A 397 -5.70 -11.87 -1.29
C GLU A 397 -4.43 -12.71 -1.56
N LEU A 398 -3.27 -12.04 -1.57
CA LEU A 398 -1.98 -12.63 -1.96
C LEU A 398 -1.27 -13.28 -0.77
N SER A 399 -0.72 -14.47 -0.96
CA SER A 399 -0.10 -15.29 0.08
C SER A 399 1.23 -15.93 -0.36
N PRO A 400 2.25 -16.03 0.52
CA PRO A 400 3.46 -16.82 0.29
C PRO A 400 3.27 -18.33 0.55
N ARG A 401 2.05 -18.76 0.89
CA ARG A 401 1.66 -20.16 1.12
C ARG A 401 0.51 -20.51 0.17
N TYR A 402 0.62 -21.66 -0.52
CA TYR A 402 -0.37 -22.06 -1.51
C TYR A 402 -1.75 -22.25 -0.84
N PRO A 403 -2.83 -21.59 -1.34
CA PRO A 403 -4.17 -21.65 -0.74
C PRO A 403 -4.87 -22.96 -1.11
N ASP A 404 -4.42 -24.05 -0.50
CA ASP A 404 -4.82 -25.43 -0.78
C ASP A 404 -6.30 -25.76 -0.52
N THR A 405 -7.03 -24.84 0.11
CA THR A 405 -8.41 -24.99 0.57
C THR A 405 -9.39 -24.01 -0.12
N ALA A 406 -8.91 -23.08 -0.95
CA ALA A 406 -9.76 -22.10 -1.62
C ALA A 406 -10.55 -22.70 -2.80
N ASP A 407 -11.73 -22.12 -3.08
CA ASP A 407 -12.60 -22.50 -4.20
C ASP A 407 -12.19 -21.86 -5.54
N THR A 408 -11.51 -20.71 -5.50
CA THR A 408 -10.84 -20.10 -6.66
C THR A 408 -9.39 -19.76 -6.28
N VAL A 409 -8.43 -20.14 -7.11
CA VAL A 409 -7.00 -19.85 -6.92
C VAL A 409 -6.42 -19.14 -8.15
N LEU A 410 -5.88 -17.94 -7.98
CA LEU A 410 -5.15 -17.19 -9.02
C LEU A 410 -3.64 -17.45 -8.92
N LEU A 411 -3.00 -17.83 -10.03
CA LEU A 411 -1.57 -18.11 -10.13
C LEU A 411 -0.92 -17.33 -11.29
N THR A 412 0.03 -16.45 -10.97
CA THR A 412 0.86 -15.71 -11.94
C THR A 412 2.18 -16.44 -12.21
N GLU A 413 3.00 -15.95 -13.15
CA GLU A 413 4.28 -16.55 -13.56
C GLU A 413 5.21 -16.84 -12.37
N ALA A 414 5.24 -15.96 -11.37
CA ALA A 414 5.98 -16.15 -10.11
C ALA A 414 5.70 -17.49 -9.40
N ALA A 415 4.53 -18.11 -9.59
CA ALA A 415 4.20 -19.43 -9.03
C ALA A 415 5.07 -20.57 -9.61
N ALA A 416 5.72 -20.38 -10.77
CA ALA A 416 6.65 -21.35 -11.35
C ALA A 416 7.93 -21.57 -10.50
N ALA A 417 8.21 -20.69 -9.55
CA ALA A 417 9.33 -20.86 -8.60
C ALA A 417 9.11 -22.01 -7.59
N ASP A 418 7.88 -22.52 -7.46
CA ASP A 418 7.53 -23.66 -6.61
C ASP A 418 7.59 -24.98 -7.39
N PRO A 419 8.58 -25.87 -7.13
CA PRO A 419 8.75 -27.10 -7.91
C PRO A 419 7.61 -28.12 -7.73
N ALA A 420 6.68 -27.88 -6.78
CA ALA A 420 5.48 -28.69 -6.59
C ALA A 420 4.20 -28.07 -7.19
N ILE A 421 4.30 -26.95 -7.92
CA ILE A 421 3.13 -26.16 -8.36
C ILE A 421 2.14 -26.97 -9.21
N ILE A 422 2.61 -27.84 -10.10
CA ILE A 422 1.75 -28.70 -10.95
C ILE A 422 0.90 -29.65 -10.10
N GLU A 423 1.48 -30.32 -9.10
CA GLU A 423 0.71 -31.23 -8.23
C GLU A 423 -0.22 -30.47 -7.27
N LYS A 424 0.14 -29.25 -6.85
CA LYS A 424 -0.75 -28.36 -6.09
C LYS A 424 -1.97 -27.94 -6.93
N ILE A 425 -1.77 -27.57 -8.21
CA ILE A 425 -2.84 -27.29 -9.17
C ILE A 425 -3.74 -28.52 -9.36
N LYS A 426 -3.16 -29.70 -9.64
CA LYS A 426 -3.90 -30.98 -9.76
C LYS A 426 -4.69 -31.28 -8.49
N GLY A 427 -4.16 -31.00 -7.30
CA GLY A 427 -4.84 -31.13 -6.03
C GLY A 427 -6.11 -30.29 -5.93
N SER A 428 -6.02 -28.99 -6.26
CA SER A 428 -7.17 -28.08 -6.27
C SER A 428 -8.24 -28.49 -7.28
N LEU A 429 -7.84 -28.85 -8.51
CA LEU A 429 -8.77 -29.30 -9.55
C LEU A 429 -9.46 -30.65 -9.21
N ARG A 430 -8.75 -31.57 -8.52
CA ARG A 430 -9.31 -32.85 -8.03
C ARG A 430 -10.23 -32.69 -6.80
N ARG A 431 -10.06 -31.62 -6.01
CA ARG A 431 -11.04 -31.21 -4.97
C ARG A 431 -12.33 -30.74 -5.63
N GLY A 432 -12.24 -29.93 -6.67
CA GLY A 432 -13.36 -29.28 -7.34
C GLY A 432 -13.27 -27.75 -7.39
N ALA A 433 -12.11 -27.18 -7.03
CA ALA A 433 -11.87 -25.75 -7.12
C ALA A 433 -11.53 -25.31 -8.55
N ASP A 434 -11.81 -24.05 -8.86
CA ASP A 434 -11.36 -23.41 -10.07
C ASP A 434 -9.94 -22.86 -9.89
N VAL A 435 -9.06 -23.11 -10.85
CA VAL A 435 -7.68 -22.60 -10.86
C VAL A 435 -7.49 -21.71 -12.08
N VAL A 436 -7.14 -20.45 -11.86
CA VAL A 436 -6.88 -19.46 -12.90
C VAL A 436 -5.37 -19.24 -12.99
N VAL A 437 -4.78 -19.60 -14.12
CA VAL A 437 -3.38 -19.32 -14.44
C VAL A 437 -3.27 -18.13 -15.40
N THR A 438 -2.10 -17.51 -15.46
CA THR A 438 -1.76 -16.52 -16.48
C THR A 438 -1.07 -17.15 -17.69
N SER A 439 -1.05 -16.43 -18.83
CA SER A 439 -0.23 -16.81 -19.98
C SER A 439 1.28 -16.82 -19.68
N GLY A 440 1.78 -15.99 -18.76
CA GLY A 440 3.17 -16.05 -18.28
C GLY A 440 3.45 -17.36 -17.52
N LEU A 441 2.56 -17.80 -16.64
CA LEU A 441 2.71 -19.08 -15.94
C LEU A 441 2.69 -20.28 -16.90
N VAL A 442 1.80 -20.29 -17.90
CA VAL A 442 1.77 -21.33 -18.95
C VAL A 442 3.09 -21.34 -19.75
N LYS A 443 3.69 -20.17 -19.99
CA LYS A 443 5.00 -20.00 -20.66
C LYS A 443 6.16 -20.48 -19.80
N ALA A 444 6.22 -20.12 -18.52
CA ALA A 444 7.27 -20.56 -17.60
C ALA A 444 7.24 -22.07 -17.30
N LEU A 445 6.06 -22.71 -17.38
CA LEU A 445 5.86 -24.16 -17.17
C LEU A 445 5.84 -24.98 -18.48
N SER A 446 6.08 -24.33 -19.63
CA SER A 446 6.12 -24.97 -20.95
C SER A 446 7.31 -25.94 -21.10
N GLY A 447 7.28 -26.78 -22.13
CA GLY A 447 8.38 -27.73 -22.39
C GLY A 447 8.38 -29.01 -21.54
N HIS A 448 7.31 -29.26 -20.77
CA HIS A 448 6.64 -30.57 -20.55
C HIS A 448 5.69 -30.52 -19.33
N SER A 449 5.94 -29.64 -18.35
CA SER A 449 5.24 -29.72 -17.05
C SER A 449 3.77 -29.28 -17.08
N PHE A 450 3.38 -28.35 -17.96
CA PHE A 450 2.00 -27.87 -18.05
C PHE A 450 1.07 -28.80 -18.87
N ALA A 451 1.61 -29.62 -19.78
CA ALA A 451 0.81 -30.53 -20.61
C ALA A 451 0.06 -31.60 -19.79
N ASP A 452 0.55 -31.89 -18.59
CA ASP A 452 -0.07 -32.72 -17.54
C ASP A 452 -1.39 -32.14 -16.96
N LEU A 453 -1.72 -30.89 -17.32
CA LEU A 453 -2.92 -30.15 -16.95
C LEU A 453 -3.81 -29.87 -18.16
N ALA A 454 -3.25 -29.23 -19.20
CA ALA A 454 -3.92 -28.95 -20.47
C ALA A 454 -2.90 -28.68 -21.59
N GLU A 455 -3.29 -28.95 -22.84
CA GLU A 455 -2.44 -28.83 -24.04
C GLU A 455 -2.32 -27.37 -24.54
N TRP A 456 -1.96 -26.47 -23.64
CA TRP A 456 -1.80 -25.03 -23.90
C TRP A 456 -0.34 -24.69 -24.16
N ASN A 457 -0.06 -24.27 -25.39
CA ASN A 457 1.29 -24.14 -25.94
C ASN A 457 1.50 -22.71 -26.48
N PRO A 458 2.26 -21.84 -25.80
CA PRO A 458 2.62 -20.53 -26.33
C PRO A 458 3.42 -20.66 -27.63
N THR A 459 3.00 -19.96 -28.69
CA THR A 459 3.62 -20.12 -30.02
C THR A 459 4.91 -19.31 -30.21
N GLY A 460 5.21 -18.40 -29.29
CA GLY A 460 6.28 -17.39 -29.44
C GLY A 460 5.90 -16.19 -30.31
N ASN A 461 4.70 -16.17 -30.90
CA ASN A 461 4.18 -15.01 -31.63
C ASN A 461 3.39 -14.09 -30.69
N THR A 462 3.51 -12.78 -30.93
CA THR A 462 2.65 -11.73 -30.36
C THR A 462 1.70 -11.22 -31.45
N VAL A 463 0.45 -10.93 -31.10
CA VAL A 463 -0.58 -10.46 -32.05
C VAL A 463 -1.27 -9.21 -31.52
N SER A 464 -1.50 -8.25 -32.43
CA SER A 464 -2.30 -7.05 -32.17
C SER A 464 -3.79 -7.33 -32.35
N VAL A 465 -4.58 -7.03 -31.32
CA VAL A 465 -6.03 -7.26 -31.28
C VAL A 465 -6.77 -6.05 -30.71
N SER A 466 -7.96 -5.77 -31.22
CA SER A 466 -8.83 -4.69 -30.72
C SER A 466 -10.31 -5.09 -30.64
N ASN A 467 -10.67 -6.31 -31.08
CA ASN A 467 -12.05 -6.76 -31.14
C ASN A 467 -12.22 -8.05 -30.31
N TYR A 468 -13.33 -8.14 -29.59
CA TYR A 468 -13.57 -9.19 -28.60
C TYR A 468 -14.97 -9.80 -28.73
N ILE A 469 -15.08 -11.11 -28.52
CA ILE A 469 -16.33 -11.89 -28.57
C ILE A 469 -16.37 -12.85 -27.37
N GLN A 470 -17.52 -12.92 -26.69
CA GLN A 470 -17.81 -13.94 -25.67
C GLN A 470 -18.54 -15.17 -26.26
N GLY A 471 -18.46 -16.29 -25.56
CA GLY A 471 -19.27 -17.49 -25.81
C GLY A 471 -18.44 -18.69 -26.23
N PHE A 472 -18.91 -19.89 -25.86
CA PHE A 472 -18.20 -21.16 -25.96
C PHE A 472 -19.13 -22.29 -26.43
N GLY A 473 -18.63 -23.52 -26.51
CA GLY A 473 -19.35 -24.64 -27.13
C GLY A 473 -19.44 -24.51 -28.66
N ALA A 474 -20.35 -25.26 -29.27
CA ALA A 474 -20.58 -25.25 -30.73
C ALA A 474 -21.38 -24.03 -31.24
N GLY A 475 -21.59 -23.01 -30.40
CA GLY A 475 -22.44 -21.86 -30.70
C GLY A 475 -21.70 -20.66 -31.30
N ASN A 476 -22.48 -19.77 -31.94
CA ASN A 476 -22.03 -18.42 -32.29
C ASN A 476 -21.73 -17.62 -31.02
N GLY A 477 -20.69 -16.79 -31.06
CA GLY A 477 -20.38 -15.86 -29.99
C GLY A 477 -21.09 -14.51 -30.13
N THR A 478 -21.09 -13.73 -29.04
CA THR A 478 -21.64 -12.35 -29.00
C THR A 478 -20.49 -11.35 -28.90
N PRO A 479 -20.46 -10.26 -29.70
CA PRO A 479 -19.46 -9.20 -29.55
C PRO A 479 -19.46 -8.57 -28.15
N LEU A 480 -18.28 -8.39 -27.58
CA LEU A 480 -18.02 -7.65 -26.34
C LEU A 480 -17.58 -6.22 -26.71
N VAL A 481 -18.53 -5.44 -27.22
CA VAL A 481 -18.34 -4.04 -27.61
C VAL A 481 -18.78 -3.09 -26.49
N ASP A 482 -18.09 -1.96 -26.35
CA ASP A 482 -18.62 -0.78 -25.68
C ASP A 482 -18.90 0.34 -26.71
N ALA A 483 -19.06 1.58 -26.26
CA ALA A 483 -19.41 2.73 -27.10
C ALA A 483 -18.20 3.51 -27.66
N SER A 484 -16.97 3.00 -27.50
CA SER A 484 -15.72 3.68 -27.86
C SER A 484 -14.92 2.97 -28.96
N ASP A 485 -13.93 3.66 -29.53
CA ASP A 485 -13.00 3.12 -30.53
C ASP A 485 -11.90 2.30 -29.83
N PRO A 486 -11.86 0.95 -29.97
CA PRO A 486 -11.05 0.11 -29.10
C PRO A 486 -9.56 0.18 -29.46
N ARG A 487 -8.73 0.64 -28.52
CA ARG A 487 -7.28 0.67 -28.68
C ARG A 487 -6.74 -0.76 -28.97
N PRO A 488 -5.87 -0.94 -29.97
CA PRO A 488 -5.14 -2.19 -30.15
C PRO A 488 -4.25 -2.53 -28.95
N VAL A 489 -4.29 -3.79 -28.54
CA VAL A 489 -3.52 -4.40 -27.46
C VAL A 489 -2.67 -5.54 -28.03
N LEU A 490 -1.45 -5.71 -27.52
CA LEU A 490 -0.56 -6.82 -27.91
C LEU A 490 -0.71 -7.99 -26.94
N ILE A 491 -1.03 -9.18 -27.44
CA ILE A 491 -1.19 -10.42 -26.66
C ILE A 491 -0.35 -11.58 -27.22
N PRO A 492 0.11 -12.53 -26.39
CA PRO A 492 0.76 -13.75 -26.86
C PRO A 492 -0.26 -14.71 -27.52
N ASP A 493 0.11 -15.30 -28.66
CA ASP A 493 -0.69 -16.31 -29.36
C ASP A 493 -0.46 -17.70 -28.74
N ILE A 494 -1.48 -18.20 -28.03
CA ILE A 494 -1.49 -19.52 -27.37
C ILE A 494 -2.23 -20.53 -28.25
N ARG A 495 -1.53 -21.58 -28.67
CA ARG A 495 -2.10 -22.74 -29.36
C ARG A 495 -2.72 -23.69 -28.34
N PHE A 496 -3.92 -24.19 -28.63
CA PHE A 496 -4.63 -25.21 -27.86
C PHE A 496 -5.37 -26.17 -28.81
N TYR A 497 -5.97 -27.25 -28.29
CA TYR A 497 -6.89 -28.09 -29.07
C TYR A 497 -8.35 -27.70 -28.80
N THR A 498 -9.12 -27.49 -29.88
CA THR A 498 -10.57 -27.27 -29.77
C THR A 498 -11.30 -28.53 -29.30
N ASN A 499 -12.47 -28.35 -28.69
CA ASN A 499 -13.29 -29.36 -28.01
C ASN A 499 -12.71 -29.94 -26.71
N ASP A 500 -11.38 -30.04 -26.58
CA ASP A 500 -10.69 -30.16 -25.30
C ASP A 500 -10.80 -28.84 -24.51
N SER A 501 -10.33 -27.75 -25.11
CA SER A 501 -10.27 -26.43 -24.49
C SER A 501 -11.17 -25.41 -25.19
N TRP A 502 -11.76 -24.51 -24.41
CA TRP A 502 -12.85 -23.61 -24.82
C TRP A 502 -12.52 -22.15 -24.51
N MET A 503 -12.50 -21.29 -25.52
CA MET A 503 -12.37 -19.84 -25.31
C MET A 503 -13.72 -19.26 -24.82
N LEU A 504 -13.78 -18.83 -23.57
CA LEU A 504 -14.92 -18.09 -23.01
C LEU A 504 -14.94 -16.65 -23.54
N VAL A 505 -13.77 -16.03 -23.62
CA VAL A 505 -13.55 -14.74 -24.30
C VAL A 505 -12.46 -14.89 -25.35
N ARG A 506 -12.79 -14.47 -26.57
CA ARG A 506 -11.97 -14.52 -27.77
C ARG A 506 -11.59 -13.09 -28.15
N ALA A 507 -10.31 -12.77 -28.20
CA ALA A 507 -9.86 -11.66 -29.06
C ALA A 507 -9.88 -12.16 -30.52
N TYR A 508 -9.95 -11.27 -31.51
CA TYR A 508 -9.75 -11.66 -32.91
C TYR A 508 -9.07 -10.58 -33.75
N ALA A 509 -8.33 -11.04 -34.75
CA ALA A 509 -7.70 -10.22 -35.77
C ALA A 509 -7.85 -10.92 -37.14
N GLY A 510 -8.48 -10.24 -38.09
CA GLY A 510 -8.88 -10.84 -39.37
C GLY A 510 -9.77 -12.07 -39.14
N ALA A 511 -9.39 -13.21 -39.72
CA ALA A 511 -10.16 -14.46 -39.64
C ALA A 511 -9.70 -15.43 -38.51
N LYS A 512 -8.74 -15.04 -37.65
CA LYS A 512 -8.27 -15.87 -36.52
C LYS A 512 -8.71 -15.27 -35.18
N GLY A 513 -9.23 -16.13 -34.30
CA GLY A 513 -9.47 -15.85 -32.89
C GLY A 513 -8.31 -16.31 -32.00
N TYR A 514 -8.13 -15.63 -30.87
CA TYR A 514 -7.09 -15.84 -29.88
C TYR A 514 -7.72 -15.84 -28.48
N PRO A 515 -7.26 -16.67 -27.52
CA PRO A 515 -7.82 -16.67 -26.18
C PRO A 515 -7.49 -15.36 -25.44
N MET A 516 -8.51 -14.72 -24.85
CA MET A 516 -8.33 -13.83 -23.69
C MET A 516 -8.65 -14.55 -22.39
N LEU A 517 -9.64 -15.44 -22.44
CA LEU A 517 -10.06 -16.30 -21.34
C LEU A 517 -10.33 -17.69 -21.90
N LEU A 518 -9.45 -18.64 -21.58
CA LEU A 518 -9.50 -20.05 -22.00
C LEU A 518 -9.91 -20.94 -20.83
N MET A 519 -10.59 -22.05 -21.12
CA MET A 519 -11.14 -22.99 -20.13
C MET A 519 -10.85 -24.44 -20.52
N ASN A 520 -10.51 -25.28 -19.54
CA ASN A 520 -10.43 -26.74 -19.64
C ASN A 520 -11.00 -27.38 -18.36
N HIS A 521 -11.64 -28.56 -18.45
CA HIS A 521 -12.21 -29.25 -17.29
C HIS A 521 -11.29 -30.37 -16.80
N TYR A 522 -10.80 -30.28 -15.56
CA TYR A 522 -9.86 -31.24 -15.00
C TYR A 522 -10.43 -31.90 -13.73
N SER A 523 -10.78 -33.19 -13.84
CA SER A 523 -11.39 -33.98 -12.76
C SER A 523 -12.75 -33.43 -12.30
N LYS A 524 -12.78 -32.57 -11.27
CA LYS A 524 -14.02 -31.98 -10.72
C LYS A 524 -14.06 -30.46 -10.87
N GLY A 525 -12.90 -29.82 -11.02
CA GLY A 525 -12.75 -28.38 -11.10
C GLY A 525 -12.43 -27.91 -12.50
N THR A 526 -12.22 -26.61 -12.64
CA THR A 526 -11.96 -25.96 -13.93
C THR A 526 -10.61 -25.28 -13.94
N LEU A 527 -9.80 -25.57 -14.95
CA LEU A 527 -8.59 -24.82 -15.24
C LEU A 527 -8.94 -23.69 -16.20
N TYR A 528 -8.56 -22.47 -15.85
CA TYR A 528 -8.71 -21.28 -16.68
C TYR A 528 -7.35 -20.66 -16.98
N MET A 529 -7.19 -20.05 -18.16
CA MET A 529 -6.08 -19.15 -18.44
C MET A 529 -6.61 -17.76 -18.77
N VAL A 530 -6.11 -16.75 -18.06
CA VAL A 530 -6.22 -15.34 -18.43
C VAL A 530 -4.99 -14.96 -19.26
N THR A 531 -5.21 -14.46 -20.46
CA THR A 531 -4.13 -13.94 -21.30
C THR A 531 -3.75 -12.54 -20.83
N VAL A 532 -2.52 -12.43 -20.33
CA VAL A 532 -1.90 -11.16 -19.92
C VAL A 532 -1.30 -10.52 -21.18
N PRO A 533 -1.58 -9.25 -21.49
CA PRO A 533 -0.93 -8.54 -22.60
C PRO A 533 0.58 -8.36 -22.37
N GLU A 534 1.33 -8.14 -23.45
CA GLU A 534 2.80 -7.92 -23.36
C GLU A 534 3.17 -6.67 -22.53
N ASN A 535 2.21 -5.75 -22.36
CA ASN A 535 2.23 -4.66 -21.40
C ASN A 535 1.07 -4.84 -20.40
N PRO A 536 1.28 -5.18 -19.12
CA PRO A 536 0.19 -5.37 -18.16
C PRO A 536 -0.78 -4.18 -18.03
N ALA A 537 -0.32 -2.94 -18.26
CA ALA A 537 -1.20 -1.76 -18.26
C ALA A 537 -2.22 -1.75 -19.42
N ASP A 538 -2.03 -2.55 -20.47
CA ASP A 538 -3.04 -2.73 -21.52
C ASP A 538 -4.28 -3.47 -21.04
N LEU A 539 -4.25 -4.12 -19.86
CA LEU A 539 -5.46 -4.60 -19.18
C LEU A 539 -6.46 -3.46 -18.94
N TYR A 540 -5.98 -2.23 -18.68
CA TYR A 540 -6.86 -1.07 -18.48
C TYR A 540 -7.50 -0.55 -19.77
N ALA A 541 -7.01 -0.98 -20.94
CA ALA A 541 -7.56 -0.64 -22.25
C ALA A 541 -8.53 -1.72 -22.80
N LEU A 542 -8.81 -2.78 -22.03
CA LEU A 542 -9.83 -3.76 -22.40
C LEU A 542 -11.24 -3.19 -22.16
N PRO A 543 -12.19 -3.38 -23.10
CA PRO A 543 -13.58 -2.95 -22.93
C PRO A 543 -14.21 -3.44 -21.62
N GLN A 544 -15.07 -2.62 -21.00
CA GLN A 544 -15.78 -3.00 -19.76
C GLN A 544 -16.43 -4.40 -19.84
N PRO A 545 -17.12 -4.80 -20.93
CA PRO A 545 -17.68 -6.14 -21.04
C PRO A 545 -16.63 -7.27 -20.99
N VAL A 546 -15.41 -7.04 -21.49
CA VAL A 546 -14.28 -7.99 -21.37
C VAL A 546 -13.82 -8.10 -19.93
N LEU A 547 -13.63 -6.97 -19.25
CA LEU A 547 -13.25 -6.92 -17.83
C LEU A 547 -14.28 -7.64 -16.95
N THR A 548 -15.57 -7.43 -17.18
CA THR A 548 -16.66 -8.10 -16.45
C THR A 548 -16.63 -9.63 -16.66
N GLN A 549 -16.32 -10.13 -17.87
CA GLN A 549 -16.13 -11.57 -18.08
C GLN A 549 -14.87 -12.11 -17.35
N LEU A 550 -13.74 -11.41 -17.41
CA LEU A 550 -12.52 -11.81 -16.67
C LEU A 550 -12.76 -11.86 -15.15
N ARG A 551 -13.37 -10.81 -14.59
CA ARG A 551 -13.77 -10.74 -13.17
C ARG A 551 -14.71 -11.89 -12.78
N SER A 552 -15.65 -12.27 -13.63
CA SER A 552 -16.63 -13.32 -13.29
C SER A 552 -16.03 -14.71 -13.12
N VAL A 553 -14.87 -15.00 -13.74
CA VAL A 553 -14.10 -16.22 -13.47
C VAL A 553 -13.20 -16.03 -12.24
N LEU A 554 -12.46 -14.91 -12.17
CA LEU A 554 -11.55 -14.63 -11.05
C LEU A 554 -12.29 -14.55 -9.70
N ALA A 555 -13.50 -13.98 -9.67
CA ALA A 555 -14.32 -13.74 -8.50
C ALA A 555 -15.59 -14.63 -8.46
N ARG A 556 -15.59 -15.77 -9.16
CA ARG A 556 -16.75 -16.67 -9.31
C ARG A 556 -17.37 -17.09 -7.97
N HIS A 557 -16.54 -17.36 -6.97
CA HIS A 557 -16.97 -17.75 -5.63
C HIS A 557 -16.92 -16.62 -4.58
N ALA A 558 -16.49 -15.40 -4.97
CA ALA A 558 -16.53 -14.23 -4.10
C ALA A 558 -17.98 -13.70 -3.93
N PRO A 559 -18.35 -13.06 -2.81
CA PRO A 559 -19.71 -12.60 -2.56
C PRO A 559 -20.15 -11.38 -3.40
N VAL A 560 -19.20 -10.69 -4.03
CA VAL A 560 -19.41 -9.44 -4.79
C VAL A 560 -18.69 -9.55 -6.15
N LEU A 561 -19.35 -9.10 -7.21
CA LEU A 561 -18.82 -8.99 -8.57
C LEU A 561 -18.99 -7.55 -9.08
N LEU A 562 -18.00 -7.02 -9.80
CA LEU A 562 -18.00 -5.65 -10.32
C LEU A 562 -18.18 -5.62 -11.85
N ASP A 563 -19.12 -4.82 -12.32
CA ASP A 563 -19.32 -4.46 -13.72
C ASP A 563 -19.07 -2.96 -13.89
N ALA A 564 -17.85 -2.64 -14.34
CA ALA A 564 -17.24 -1.31 -14.38
C ALA A 564 -16.13 -1.27 -15.46
N PRO A 565 -15.66 -0.09 -15.90
CA PRO A 565 -14.38 0.02 -16.61
C PRO A 565 -13.19 -0.41 -15.73
N ALA A 566 -11.98 -0.29 -16.25
CA ALA A 566 -10.77 -0.38 -15.44
C ALA A 566 -10.61 0.83 -14.50
N GLU A 567 -9.61 0.78 -13.62
CA GLU A 567 -9.29 1.84 -12.65
C GLU A 567 -10.44 2.10 -11.64
N VAL A 568 -11.25 1.06 -11.42
CA VAL A 568 -12.28 0.98 -10.37
C VAL A 568 -11.98 -0.26 -9.53
N ALA A 569 -11.46 -0.06 -8.32
CA ALA A 569 -11.09 -1.10 -7.38
C ALA A 569 -12.28 -1.60 -6.55
N LEU A 570 -12.16 -2.82 -6.02
CA LEU A 570 -13.14 -3.45 -5.13
C LEU A 570 -12.39 -4.08 -3.94
N PHE A 571 -12.87 -3.80 -2.73
CA PHE A 571 -12.36 -4.34 -1.47
C PHE A 571 -13.52 -5.03 -0.73
N THR A 572 -13.38 -6.31 -0.41
CA THR A 572 -14.44 -7.15 0.20
C THR A 572 -14.07 -7.61 1.59
N TYR A 573 -15.07 -7.79 2.47
CA TYR A 573 -14.85 -8.13 3.88
C TYR A 573 -15.71 -9.33 4.35
N ASP A 574 -15.21 -10.06 5.34
CA ASP A 574 -15.81 -11.30 5.88
C ASP A 574 -17.25 -11.14 6.42
N ASN A 575 -17.58 -9.96 6.95
CA ASN A 575 -18.92 -9.59 7.42
C ASN A 575 -19.91 -9.23 6.28
N GLY A 576 -19.50 -9.32 5.01
CA GLY A 576 -20.34 -9.00 3.86
C GLY A 576 -20.49 -7.51 3.55
N THR A 577 -19.66 -6.64 4.15
CA THR A 577 -19.46 -5.27 3.65
C THR A 577 -18.45 -5.25 2.49
N PHE A 578 -18.42 -4.15 1.75
CA PHE A 578 -17.43 -3.88 0.72
C PHE A 578 -17.24 -2.37 0.50
N VAL A 579 -16.07 -2.00 -0.05
CA VAL A 579 -15.75 -0.66 -0.52
C VAL A 579 -15.41 -0.75 -2.01
N ILE A 580 -15.84 0.24 -2.78
CA ILE A 580 -15.50 0.38 -4.21
C ILE A 580 -14.90 1.76 -4.39
N GLU A 581 -13.76 1.84 -5.06
CA GLU A 581 -13.00 3.09 -5.23
C GLU A 581 -12.72 3.35 -6.71
N ASN A 582 -12.96 4.58 -7.16
CA ASN A 582 -12.77 5.03 -8.54
C ASN A 582 -11.54 5.93 -8.60
N TYR A 583 -10.42 5.39 -9.08
CA TYR A 583 -9.14 6.12 -9.21
C TYR A 583 -9.07 6.99 -10.47
N ARG A 584 -10.18 7.15 -11.19
CA ARG A 584 -10.26 7.86 -12.46
C ARG A 584 -10.47 9.36 -12.24
N ASP A 585 -9.90 10.17 -13.13
CA ASP A 585 -10.13 11.62 -13.26
C ASP A 585 -11.61 12.00 -13.52
N THR A 586 -12.48 11.03 -13.81
CA THR A 586 -13.90 11.24 -14.17
C THR A 586 -14.84 10.38 -13.35
N ALA A 587 -16.05 10.91 -13.11
CA ALA A 587 -17.13 10.16 -12.47
C ALA A 587 -17.58 8.97 -13.32
N VAL A 588 -17.74 7.81 -12.68
CA VAL A 588 -18.13 6.55 -13.31
C VAL A 588 -19.55 6.15 -12.91
N THR A 589 -20.25 5.42 -13.77
CA THR A 589 -21.46 4.66 -13.41
C THR A 589 -21.18 3.18 -13.56
N ILE A 590 -21.45 2.40 -12.51
CA ILE A 590 -21.11 0.99 -12.40
C ILE A 590 -22.32 0.16 -11.99
N ARG A 591 -22.19 -1.16 -12.11
CA ARG A 591 -23.11 -2.13 -11.52
C ARG A 591 -22.33 -3.08 -10.60
N VAL A 592 -22.94 -3.44 -9.48
CA VAL A 592 -22.34 -4.36 -8.49
C VAL A 592 -23.30 -5.52 -8.25
N GLY A 593 -22.82 -6.74 -8.40
CA GLY A 593 -23.59 -7.97 -8.28
C GLY A 593 -23.31 -8.62 -6.93
N VAL A 594 -24.29 -8.63 -6.02
CA VAL A 594 -24.08 -9.09 -4.65
C VAL A 594 -24.93 -10.33 -4.37
N THR A 595 -24.25 -11.46 -4.14
CA THR A 595 -24.90 -12.77 -4.00
C THR A 595 -25.91 -12.77 -2.85
N GLY A 596 -27.16 -13.07 -3.16
CA GLY A 596 -28.27 -13.16 -2.19
C GLY A 596 -28.73 -11.84 -1.56
N ALA A 597 -28.31 -10.67 -2.08
CA ALA A 597 -28.77 -9.37 -1.57
C ALA A 597 -29.94 -8.81 -2.40
N ALA A 598 -31.02 -8.39 -1.75
CA ALA A 598 -32.10 -7.62 -2.36
C ALA A 598 -31.95 -6.10 -2.16
N ARG A 599 -31.25 -5.70 -1.09
CA ARG A 599 -30.96 -4.30 -0.72
C ARG A 599 -29.53 -4.13 -0.23
N LEU A 600 -28.97 -2.96 -0.50
CA LEU A 600 -27.73 -2.46 0.09
C LEU A 600 -28.00 -1.19 0.90
N GLN A 601 -27.18 -0.96 1.91
CA GLN A 601 -27.14 0.29 2.68
C GLN A 601 -25.72 0.86 2.63
N GLU A 602 -25.59 2.14 2.31
CA GLU A 602 -24.34 2.87 2.34
C GLU A 602 -23.86 3.08 3.79
N ILE A 603 -22.57 2.84 4.03
CA ILE A 603 -21.92 3.00 5.32
C ILE A 603 -21.47 4.46 5.45
N GLY A 604 -21.91 5.14 6.50
CA GLY A 604 -21.64 6.57 6.71
C GLY A 604 -22.37 7.52 5.73
N GLY A 605 -23.34 7.01 4.95
CA GLY A 605 -24.13 7.79 4.00
C GLY A 605 -25.61 7.39 3.97
N PRO A 606 -26.49 8.25 3.43
CA PRO A 606 -27.94 8.04 3.46
C PRO A 606 -28.46 7.09 2.36
N THR A 607 -27.62 6.64 1.43
CA THR A 607 -28.10 5.90 0.25
C THR A 607 -28.49 4.46 0.62
N SER A 608 -29.72 4.06 0.29
CA SER A 608 -30.07 2.65 0.16
C SER A 608 -30.34 2.32 -1.31
N LEU A 609 -29.85 1.17 -1.77
CA LEU A 609 -30.04 0.68 -3.13
C LEU A 609 -30.90 -0.60 -3.09
N THR A 610 -31.78 -0.77 -4.06
CA THR A 610 -32.54 -2.02 -4.29
C THR A 610 -32.08 -2.63 -5.61
N ALA A 611 -32.06 -3.96 -5.72
CA ALA A 611 -31.57 -4.65 -6.91
C ALA A 611 -32.41 -4.34 -8.16
N ALA A 612 -31.76 -4.17 -9.30
CA ALA A 612 -32.35 -3.85 -10.60
C ALA A 612 -31.66 -4.65 -11.72
N GLY A 613 -32.30 -5.76 -12.13
CA GLY A 613 -31.72 -6.74 -13.04
C GLY A 613 -30.53 -7.48 -12.42
N GLU A 614 -29.73 -8.13 -13.27
CA GLU A 614 -28.62 -8.97 -12.84
C GLU A 614 -27.31 -8.62 -13.58
N ILE A 615 -26.16 -8.92 -12.96
CA ILE A 615 -24.89 -9.07 -13.68
C ILE A 615 -24.77 -10.55 -14.01
N THR A 616 -24.73 -10.88 -15.30
CA THR A 616 -24.49 -12.25 -15.78
C THR A 616 -23.05 -12.34 -16.28
N GLY A 617 -22.23 -13.08 -15.54
CA GLY A 617 -20.86 -13.40 -15.89
C GLY A 617 -20.73 -14.62 -16.79
N ALA A 618 -19.48 -15.06 -16.97
CA ALA A 618 -19.16 -16.31 -17.64
C ALA A 618 -19.82 -17.51 -16.93
N MET A 619 -20.05 -18.59 -17.68
CA MET A 619 -20.66 -19.84 -17.18
C MET A 619 -22.05 -19.69 -16.53
N GLY A 620 -22.72 -18.54 -16.68
CA GLY A 620 -24.07 -18.31 -16.14
C GLY A 620 -24.13 -17.93 -14.66
N ASP A 621 -23.02 -17.49 -14.05
CA ASP A 621 -23.07 -16.81 -12.74
C ASP A 621 -23.88 -15.52 -12.88
N SER A 622 -25.09 -15.49 -12.30
CA SER A 622 -26.01 -14.35 -12.38
C SER A 622 -26.37 -13.85 -10.99
N ARG A 623 -26.16 -12.55 -10.74
CA ARG A 623 -26.25 -11.96 -9.39
C ARG A 623 -27.12 -10.70 -9.38
N PRO A 624 -27.96 -10.49 -8.36
CA PRO A 624 -28.75 -9.26 -8.21
C PRO A 624 -27.87 -8.01 -8.31
N ALA A 625 -28.17 -7.15 -9.28
CA ALA A 625 -27.33 -6.01 -9.63
C ALA A 625 -27.81 -4.72 -8.98
N PHE A 626 -26.87 -3.92 -8.48
CA PHE A 626 -27.10 -2.61 -7.92
C PHE A 626 -26.35 -1.57 -8.76
N ALA A 627 -27.09 -0.64 -9.38
CA ALA A 627 -26.50 0.44 -10.15
C ALA A 627 -26.17 1.64 -9.24
N LEU A 628 -25.00 2.24 -9.42
CA LEU A 628 -24.58 3.43 -8.69
C LEU A 628 -23.55 4.23 -9.49
N SER A 629 -23.44 5.52 -9.18
CA SER A 629 -22.32 6.35 -9.62
C SER A 629 -21.36 6.62 -8.46
N ILE A 630 -20.09 6.78 -8.81
CA ILE A 630 -18.97 7.16 -7.95
C ILE A 630 -18.24 8.32 -8.64
N PRO A 631 -18.00 9.47 -7.96
CA PRO A 631 -17.24 10.59 -8.54
C PRO A 631 -15.78 10.23 -8.85
N ALA A 632 -15.05 11.12 -9.51
CA ALA A 632 -13.59 11.01 -9.64
C ALA A 632 -12.89 10.90 -8.27
N HIS A 633 -11.77 10.19 -8.19
CA HIS A 633 -10.94 10.03 -6.99
C HIS A 633 -11.75 9.87 -5.69
N SER A 634 -12.63 8.87 -5.70
CA SER A 634 -13.66 8.68 -4.67
C SER A 634 -14.03 7.23 -4.46
N PHE A 635 -14.35 6.90 -3.21
CA PHE A 635 -14.91 5.62 -2.83
C PHE A 635 -16.36 5.71 -2.36
N ARG A 636 -17.04 4.55 -2.35
CA ARG A 636 -18.32 4.32 -1.64
C ARG A 636 -18.31 2.97 -0.93
N ALA A 637 -18.83 2.93 0.29
CA ALA A 637 -18.82 1.77 1.16
C ALA A 637 -20.25 1.26 1.43
N PHE A 638 -20.47 -0.05 1.38
CA PHE A 638 -21.80 -0.66 1.52
C PHE A 638 -21.80 -1.92 2.39
N GLY A 639 -22.95 -2.20 3.00
CA GLY A 639 -23.30 -3.50 3.57
C GLY A 639 -24.67 -3.96 3.08
N ARG A 640 -25.03 -5.22 3.38
CA ARG A 640 -26.39 -5.74 3.12
C ARG A 640 -27.41 -4.95 3.94
N GLY A 641 -28.41 -4.37 3.27
CA GLY A 641 -29.51 -3.68 3.93
C GLY A 641 -30.48 -4.67 4.57
N VAL A 642 -30.86 -4.43 5.82
CA VAL A 642 -31.91 -5.22 6.49
C VAL A 642 -33.24 -4.98 5.75
N ALA A 643 -33.99 -6.04 5.47
CA ALA A 643 -35.35 -5.89 4.99
C ALA A 643 -36.19 -5.23 6.10
N SER A 644 -36.84 -4.10 5.79
CA SER A 644 -37.79 -3.46 6.71
C SER A 644 -38.91 -4.45 7.00
N ALA A 645 -39.02 -4.89 8.26
CA ALA A 645 -40.18 -5.65 8.72
C ALA A 645 -41.38 -4.70 8.71
N ASN A 646 -42.23 -4.87 7.69
CA ASN A 646 -43.52 -4.20 7.54
C ASN A 646 -44.61 -4.95 8.33
#